data_AF-A0A1Q8WS06-F1
#
_entry.id   AF-A0A1Q8WS06-F1
#
_cell.length_a   1.000
_cell.length_b   1.000
_cell.length_c   1.000
_cell.angle_alpha   90.00
_cell.angle_beta   90.00
_cell.angle_gamma   90.00
#
_symmetry.space_group_name_H-M   'P 1'
#
loop_
_entity.id
_entity.type
_entity.pdbx_description
1 polymer ?
#
loop_
_entity_poly.entity_id
_entity_poly.type
_entity_poly.pdbx_seq_one_letter_code
_entity_poly.pdbx_strand_id
1 'polypeptide(L)'
;MFIDDPEVTAAEAVIDNGSFGKRVVRFETGRLAKQAAGSAMAYLDGETVVLSATTVGKHPKDQFDFFPLTVDVEERQYAAGRIPGSFFRREGRAGTSAILACRLIDRPLRPSFVKGLRNEVQVVETVLAIHPDDDYDVLAINAASMSTQIAGLPFSGPVAGTRLALIDGHWVAFPRYSEQQRATFQMVVAGRVLESGDVAIMMVEAGATEHSWELINAGAVAPTEAVVAEGLEAAKPHIKALCEAQLEVAHHASKPTAEFPLYLDYTDEQYDAVEKAAEAHGLAAAIATEGKQARDLATDAVRDEVLAELAESFPTEEDTKALKAAFRSVTKKIVRHRTLTEGVRMDGRGLKDIRTLAAEVEVLPRVHGSAIFERGETQILGVTTLNMLRMEQQVDDLSPVTHKRYMHNYNFPPFSTGETGRVGAPKRREIGHGNLAERALVPVLPTREDFPYAIRQVSEALGSNGSTSMGSVCASTLSLLNAGVPLRAPVAGIAMGLMHEVIDGETKWATLTDILGSEDAFGDMDFKVAGTRDFITALQLDTKLDGLPSEVLAGALGQARDARLFILDVLAQAIDAPDEMAPTAPRVLAVRIPVDKIGEVIGPKGKMINQIQEDTGADLTVEDDGTVYIGASDGPSAEAARDAVNAIANPQMPEIGERFVGTVVKTTTFGAFVSLTPGKDGLLHISQIRRLVGGKRVENVEDVLNVGDKVQVELAEIDQRGKLSLHAVLTDEQLAAEAEGKASREGGPRREAKNEDGEQPRRERRPRRRRMRSAESSEEE
;
A
#
# COMPACT_ATOMS: atom_id res chain seq x y z
N MET A 1 39.21 0.55 -13.62
CA MET A 1 40.40 1.17 -14.24
C MET A 1 39.94 2.48 -14.83
N PHE A 2 40.06 3.57 -14.08
CA PHE A 2 39.67 4.89 -14.56
C PHE A 2 40.80 5.46 -15.40
N ILE A 3 40.45 6.20 -16.45
CA ILE A 3 41.38 7.06 -17.18
C ILE A 3 41.38 8.38 -16.43
N ASP A 4 42.55 8.92 -16.13
CA ASP A 4 42.70 10.31 -15.66
C ASP A 4 42.39 11.26 -16.83
N ASP A 5 41.11 11.40 -17.15
CA ASP A 5 40.58 12.32 -18.16
C ASP A 5 40.43 13.70 -17.51
N PRO A 6 41.25 14.70 -17.89
CA PRO A 6 41.24 16.03 -17.27
C PRO A 6 39.97 16.84 -17.57
N GLU A 7 39.05 16.36 -18.42
CA GLU A 7 37.73 16.95 -18.61
C GLU A 7 36.70 16.49 -17.54
N VAL A 8 37.04 15.52 -16.67
CA VAL A 8 36.09 14.94 -15.70
C VAL A 8 36.20 15.60 -14.33
N THR A 9 35.10 16.23 -13.89
CA THR A 9 34.93 16.78 -12.53
C THR A 9 34.01 15.87 -11.73
N ALA A 10 34.33 15.61 -10.46
CA ALA A 10 33.51 14.80 -9.56
C ALA A 10 33.70 15.17 -8.08
N ALA A 11 32.67 14.95 -7.26
CA ALA A 11 32.66 15.14 -5.80
C ALA A 11 31.76 14.09 -5.11
N GLU A 12 31.86 13.94 -3.78
CA GLU A 12 31.17 12.90 -3.02
C GLU A 12 30.53 13.43 -1.72
N ALA A 13 29.23 13.19 -1.56
CA ALA A 13 28.51 13.37 -0.29
C ALA A 13 28.53 12.05 0.50
N VAL A 14 29.16 12.06 1.67
CA VAL A 14 29.18 10.91 2.59
C VAL A 14 28.01 11.03 3.56
N ILE A 15 27.08 10.08 3.48
CA ILE A 15 25.89 9.99 4.32
C ILE A 15 26.20 9.00 5.46
N ASP A 16 26.32 9.52 6.68
CA ASP A 16 26.63 8.71 7.87
C ASP A 16 25.35 8.36 8.64
N ASN A 17 25.00 7.07 8.67
CA ASN A 17 23.85 6.54 9.41
C ASN A 17 24.27 5.84 10.72
N GLY A 18 25.51 6.04 11.19
CA GLY A 18 26.01 5.49 12.45
C GLY A 18 26.03 3.96 12.44
N SER A 19 25.16 3.32 13.24
CA SER A 19 25.06 1.86 13.33
C SER A 19 24.56 1.19 12.05
N PHE A 20 23.85 1.93 11.19
CA PHE A 20 23.42 1.46 9.86
C PHE A 20 24.50 1.71 8.77
N GLY A 21 25.74 1.99 9.18
CA GLY A 21 26.86 2.19 8.27
C GLY A 21 26.80 3.54 7.55
N LYS A 22 27.34 3.59 6.33
CA LYS A 22 27.40 4.80 5.51
C LYS A 22 26.99 4.51 4.08
N ARG A 23 26.36 5.49 3.45
CA ARG A 23 26.08 5.52 2.01
C ARG A 23 26.92 6.64 1.37
N VAL A 24 27.35 6.49 0.12
CA VAL A 24 28.12 7.53 -0.59
C VAL A 24 27.40 7.90 -1.88
N VAL A 25 27.08 9.18 -2.03
CA VAL A 25 26.52 9.74 -3.26
C VAL A 25 27.61 10.50 -4.02
N ARG A 26 28.04 9.96 -5.15
CA ARG A 26 29.06 10.57 -6.02
C ARG A 26 28.40 11.27 -7.20
N PHE A 27 28.83 12.50 -7.48
CA PHE A 27 28.48 13.24 -8.69
C PHE A 27 29.67 13.27 -9.65
N GLU A 28 29.42 13.19 -10.95
CA GLU A 28 30.43 13.26 -12.02
C GLU A 28 29.86 14.01 -13.24
N THR A 29 30.68 14.84 -13.89
CA THR A 29 30.33 15.48 -15.16
C THR A 29 31.53 15.55 -16.11
N GLY A 30 31.32 16.08 -17.31
CA GLY A 30 32.33 16.22 -18.36
C GLY A 30 32.48 15.00 -19.28
N ARG A 31 32.22 13.78 -18.81
CA ARG A 31 32.42 12.55 -19.61
C ARG A 31 31.31 12.25 -20.63
N LEU A 32 30.05 12.24 -20.19
CA LEU A 32 28.90 11.79 -20.99
C LEU A 32 27.99 12.94 -21.46
N ALA A 33 27.18 12.65 -22.48
CA ALA A 33 26.16 13.54 -23.05
C ALA A 33 26.60 15.02 -23.27
N LYS A 34 27.86 15.26 -23.65
CA LYS A 34 28.50 16.60 -23.74
C LYS A 34 27.80 17.64 -24.64
N GLN A 35 26.75 17.25 -25.38
CA GLN A 35 25.91 18.12 -26.20
C GLN A 35 24.72 18.75 -25.43
N ALA A 36 24.41 18.27 -24.21
CA ALA A 36 23.35 18.82 -23.37
C ALA A 36 23.69 20.23 -22.86
N ALA A 37 22.68 20.95 -22.38
CA ALA A 37 22.92 22.22 -21.68
C ALA A 37 23.73 21.95 -20.41
N GLY A 38 23.34 20.95 -19.62
CA GLY A 38 24.17 20.32 -18.60
C GLY A 38 23.89 18.82 -18.51
N SER A 39 24.85 18.04 -18.03
CA SER A 39 24.65 16.60 -17.80
C SER A 39 25.52 16.10 -16.65
N ALA A 40 24.93 15.27 -15.79
CA ALA A 40 25.58 14.71 -14.62
C ALA A 40 25.31 13.22 -14.53
N MET A 41 26.31 12.47 -14.08
CA MET A 41 26.16 11.10 -13.60
C MET A 41 26.10 11.16 -12.08
N ALA A 42 25.09 10.55 -11.47
CA ALA A 42 25.03 10.34 -10.03
C ALA A 42 25.13 8.84 -9.73
N TYR A 43 25.93 8.50 -8.72
CA TYR A 43 26.14 7.13 -8.26
C TYR A 43 25.79 7.05 -6.77
N LEU A 44 25.09 5.98 -6.36
CA LEU A 44 24.93 5.58 -4.97
C LEU A 44 25.77 4.32 -4.73
N ASP A 45 26.74 4.42 -3.80
CA ASP A 45 27.79 3.45 -3.47
C ASP A 45 28.64 2.92 -4.65
N GLY A 46 28.49 3.54 -5.83
CA GLY A 46 29.15 3.11 -7.08
C GLY A 46 28.39 2.03 -7.86
N GLU A 47 27.27 1.50 -7.35
CA GLU A 47 26.53 0.38 -7.94
C GLU A 47 25.20 0.80 -8.58
N THR A 48 24.44 1.70 -7.92
CA THR A 48 23.23 2.31 -8.50
C THR A 48 23.60 3.60 -9.19
N VAL A 49 23.18 3.78 -10.45
CA VAL A 49 23.72 4.83 -11.35
C VAL A 49 22.62 5.46 -12.21
N VAL A 50 22.50 6.77 -12.14
CA VAL A 50 21.56 7.59 -12.95
C VAL A 50 22.35 8.60 -13.79
N LEU A 51 22.03 8.65 -15.09
CA LEU A 51 22.45 9.72 -15.99
C LEU A 51 21.34 10.76 -16.08
N SER A 52 21.65 12.00 -15.72
CA SER A 52 20.81 13.16 -15.96
C SER A 52 21.34 13.99 -17.13
N ALA A 53 20.43 14.47 -17.98
CA ALA A 53 20.73 15.46 -19.02
C ALA A 53 19.66 16.56 -19.08
N THR A 54 20.06 17.79 -18.77
CA THR A 54 19.23 18.99 -18.87
C THR A 54 19.49 19.70 -20.19
N THR A 55 18.42 20.07 -20.88
CA THR A 55 18.46 20.79 -22.16
C THR A 55 17.47 21.96 -22.16
N VAL A 56 17.73 22.97 -22.99
CA VAL A 56 16.89 24.17 -23.10
C VAL A 56 16.65 24.55 -24.56
N GLY A 57 15.41 24.87 -24.89
CA GLY A 57 15.00 25.37 -26.20
C GLY A 57 15.54 26.77 -26.45
N LYS A 58 16.15 26.99 -27.63
CA LYS A 58 16.76 28.28 -28.03
C LYS A 58 15.76 29.44 -28.13
N HIS A 59 14.48 29.13 -28.31
CA HIS A 59 13.41 30.12 -28.42
C HIS A 59 12.41 29.91 -27.28
N PRO A 60 11.93 30.98 -26.64
CA PRO A 60 10.85 30.90 -25.67
C PRO A 60 9.55 30.41 -26.32
N LYS A 61 8.66 29.91 -25.49
CA LYS A 61 7.28 29.54 -25.82
C LYS A 61 6.37 30.64 -25.27
N ASP A 62 6.49 31.84 -25.83
CA ASP A 62 5.73 33.03 -25.43
C ASP A 62 4.21 32.86 -25.55
N GLN A 63 3.75 31.93 -26.40
CA GLN A 63 2.34 31.52 -26.46
C GLN A 63 1.84 30.70 -25.27
N PHE A 64 2.67 30.41 -24.25
CA PHE A 64 2.27 29.73 -23.01
C PHE A 64 2.26 30.70 -21.81
N ASP A 65 1.21 30.60 -21.00
CA ASP A 65 1.02 31.32 -19.74
C ASP A 65 1.73 30.66 -18.53
N PHE A 66 2.44 29.55 -18.76
CA PHE A 66 3.19 28.80 -17.75
C PHE A 66 4.64 28.53 -18.18
N PHE A 67 5.52 28.21 -17.23
CA PHE A 67 6.90 27.78 -17.49
C PHE A 67 6.95 26.32 -17.99
N PRO A 68 7.38 26.05 -19.25
CA PRO A 68 7.39 24.71 -19.84
C PRO A 68 8.63 23.89 -19.43
N LEU A 69 8.76 23.61 -18.13
CA LEU A 69 9.61 22.53 -17.61
C LEU A 69 8.94 21.17 -17.83
N THR A 70 9.71 20.21 -18.36
CA THR A 70 9.37 18.79 -18.43
C THR A 70 10.47 17.96 -17.78
N VAL A 71 10.11 17.05 -16.89
CA VAL A 71 11.02 16.03 -16.35
C VAL A 71 10.58 14.67 -16.85
N ASP A 72 11.49 13.86 -17.38
CA ASP A 72 11.24 12.49 -17.81
C ASP A 72 12.21 11.52 -17.13
N VAL A 73 11.69 10.37 -16.70
CA VAL A 73 12.45 9.31 -16.02
C VAL A 73 12.34 8.04 -16.85
N GLU A 74 13.47 7.64 -17.42
CA GLU A 74 13.61 6.51 -18.32
C GLU A 74 14.28 5.34 -17.58
N GLU A 75 13.44 4.51 -16.96
CA GLU A 75 13.85 3.18 -16.50
C GLU A 75 14.35 2.33 -17.68
N ARG A 76 15.35 1.48 -17.42
CA ARG A 76 15.94 0.56 -18.39
C ARG A 76 16.11 -0.79 -17.73
N GLN A 77 15.47 -1.83 -18.25
CA GLN A 77 15.50 -3.15 -17.58
C GLN A 77 16.92 -3.74 -17.58
N TYR A 78 17.79 -3.33 -18.51
CA TYR A 78 19.21 -3.67 -18.47
C TYR A 78 19.95 -3.16 -17.22
N ALA A 79 19.45 -2.12 -16.54
CA ALA A 79 20.03 -1.59 -15.31
C ALA A 79 20.00 -2.62 -14.17
N ALA A 80 18.99 -3.49 -14.17
CA ALA A 80 18.84 -4.65 -13.29
C ALA A 80 19.23 -5.98 -13.99
N GLY A 81 19.93 -5.93 -15.13
CA GLY A 81 20.31 -7.10 -15.93
C GLY A 81 19.15 -7.85 -16.60
N ARG A 82 17.94 -7.27 -16.64
CA ARG A 82 16.71 -7.88 -17.14
C ARG A 82 16.42 -7.53 -18.61
N ILE A 83 15.65 -8.39 -19.28
CA ILE A 83 14.97 -8.08 -20.56
C ILE A 83 13.50 -7.80 -20.23
N PRO A 84 12.88 -6.72 -20.74
CA PRO A 84 11.49 -6.37 -20.42
C PRO A 84 10.49 -7.50 -20.66
N GLY A 85 9.57 -7.72 -19.73
CA GLY A 85 8.50 -8.71 -19.84
C GLY A 85 7.46 -8.37 -20.93
N SER A 86 7.46 -7.14 -21.41
CA SER A 86 6.58 -6.64 -22.49
C SER A 86 6.64 -7.51 -23.75
N PHE A 87 5.52 -7.58 -24.49
CA PHE A 87 5.40 -8.39 -25.72
C PHE A 87 6.50 -8.10 -26.76
N PHE A 88 6.98 -6.85 -26.82
CA PHE A 88 8.02 -6.42 -27.75
C PHE A 88 9.45 -6.58 -27.21
N ARG A 89 9.63 -7.09 -25.98
CA ARG A 89 10.93 -7.20 -25.27
C ARG A 89 11.72 -5.89 -25.23
N ARG A 90 10.98 -4.80 -25.07
CA ARG A 90 11.46 -3.41 -25.04
C ARG A 90 10.62 -2.59 -24.06
N GLU A 91 11.24 -1.61 -23.42
CA GLU A 91 10.60 -0.59 -22.60
C GLU A 91 9.54 0.17 -23.42
N GLY A 92 8.40 0.47 -22.79
CA GLY A 92 7.21 1.02 -23.45
C GLY A 92 6.83 2.40 -22.92
N ARG A 93 5.57 2.55 -22.50
CA ARG A 93 5.14 3.72 -21.71
C ARG A 93 5.77 3.63 -20.32
N ALA A 94 6.28 4.76 -19.80
CA ALA A 94 6.76 4.87 -18.42
C ALA A 94 5.75 4.33 -17.40
N GLY A 95 6.23 3.51 -16.46
CA GLY A 95 5.45 2.91 -15.39
C GLY A 95 5.04 3.90 -14.30
N THR A 96 4.31 3.42 -13.30
CA THR A 96 3.87 4.24 -12.16
C THR A 96 5.07 4.84 -11.42
N SER A 97 6.08 4.02 -11.11
CA SER A 97 7.29 4.38 -10.35
C SER A 97 8.07 5.50 -11.04
N ALA A 98 8.46 5.32 -12.31
CA ALA A 98 9.03 6.38 -13.15
C ALA A 98 8.19 7.69 -13.18
N ILE A 99 6.86 7.61 -13.29
CA ILE A 99 5.99 8.80 -13.31
C ILE A 99 5.92 9.50 -11.94
N LEU A 100 6.06 8.76 -10.84
CA LEU A 100 6.17 9.32 -9.49
C LEU A 100 7.55 9.98 -9.29
N ALA A 101 8.64 9.33 -9.72
CA ALA A 101 9.97 9.91 -9.72
C ALA A 101 10.03 11.23 -10.53
N CYS A 102 9.42 11.28 -11.73
CA CYS A 102 9.26 12.53 -12.49
C CYS A 102 8.63 13.65 -11.64
N ARG A 103 7.65 13.33 -10.78
CA ARG A 103 6.99 14.30 -9.90
C ARG A 103 7.81 14.68 -8.68
N LEU A 104 8.55 13.74 -8.08
CA LEU A 104 9.45 14.02 -6.96
C LEU A 104 10.59 14.96 -7.38
N ILE A 105 11.03 14.86 -8.64
CA ILE A 105 12.02 15.78 -9.23
C ILE A 105 11.39 17.13 -9.62
N ASP A 106 10.25 17.12 -10.32
CA ASP A 106 9.61 18.36 -10.83
C ASP A 106 9.19 19.32 -9.70
N ARG A 107 8.66 18.80 -8.59
CA ARG A 107 8.12 19.59 -7.46
C ARG A 107 9.11 20.59 -6.86
N PRO A 108 10.34 20.22 -6.45
CA PRO A 108 11.32 21.17 -5.93
C PRO A 108 12.14 21.90 -7.01
N LEU A 109 12.33 21.33 -8.21
CA LEU A 109 13.04 22.02 -9.28
C LEU A 109 12.22 23.18 -9.88
N ARG A 110 10.93 22.98 -10.14
CA ARG A 110 10.04 23.97 -10.77
C ARG A 110 10.01 25.35 -10.09
N PRO A 111 9.85 25.49 -8.76
CA PRO A 111 9.89 26.78 -8.07
C PRO A 111 11.31 27.34 -7.88
N SER A 112 12.36 26.60 -8.26
CA SER A 112 13.76 27.05 -8.20
C SER A 112 14.22 27.75 -9.48
N PHE A 113 13.41 27.80 -10.54
CA PHE A 113 13.69 28.63 -11.72
C PHE A 113 13.17 30.07 -11.56
N VAL A 114 13.84 31.03 -12.20
CA VAL A 114 13.40 32.42 -12.22
C VAL A 114 11.98 32.57 -12.79
N LYS A 115 11.18 33.47 -12.19
CA LYS A 115 9.85 33.82 -12.69
C LYS A 115 9.95 34.42 -14.11
N GLY A 116 8.91 34.17 -14.91
CA GLY A 116 8.85 34.66 -16.28
C GLY A 116 9.66 33.86 -17.30
N LEU A 117 10.43 32.85 -16.91
CA LEU A 117 11.09 31.96 -17.87
C LEU A 117 10.03 31.21 -18.71
N ARG A 118 10.12 31.34 -20.04
CA ARG A 118 9.24 30.65 -21.02
C ARG A 118 9.98 29.74 -21.99
N ASN A 119 11.31 29.61 -21.87
CA ASN A 119 12.06 28.61 -22.62
C ASN A 119 11.68 27.20 -22.17
N GLU A 120 11.52 26.30 -23.14
CA GLU A 120 11.28 24.87 -22.94
C GLU A 120 12.50 24.24 -22.30
N VAL A 121 12.37 23.73 -21.07
CA VAL A 121 13.45 23.05 -20.33
C VAL A 121 13.05 21.58 -20.20
N GLN A 122 13.90 20.68 -20.68
CA GLN A 122 13.71 19.24 -20.51
C GLN A 122 14.86 18.65 -19.70
N VAL A 123 14.52 17.98 -18.60
CA VAL A 123 15.43 17.21 -17.74
C VAL A 123 15.12 15.74 -17.96
N VAL A 124 16.08 14.96 -18.46
CA VAL A 124 15.91 13.53 -18.72
C VAL A 124 16.84 12.72 -17.83
N GLU A 125 16.24 11.96 -16.93
CA GLU A 125 16.91 10.96 -16.11
C GLU A 125 16.86 9.61 -16.82
N THR A 126 17.97 8.87 -16.85
CA THR A 126 18.02 7.48 -17.31
C THR A 126 18.71 6.64 -16.25
N VAL A 127 18.02 5.63 -15.72
CA VAL A 127 18.63 4.67 -14.80
C VAL A 127 19.50 3.71 -15.62
N LEU A 128 20.82 3.70 -15.38
CA LEU A 128 21.79 2.94 -16.18
C LEU A 128 22.24 1.65 -15.49
N ALA A 129 22.28 1.65 -14.16
CA ALA A 129 22.50 0.48 -13.31
C ALA A 129 21.73 0.66 -12.00
N ILE A 130 21.28 -0.42 -11.38
CA ILE A 130 20.63 -0.39 -10.07
C ILE A 130 21.03 -1.62 -9.25
N HIS A 131 21.50 -1.40 -8.02
CA HIS A 131 21.63 -2.47 -7.04
C HIS A 131 20.23 -2.91 -6.61
N PRO A 132 19.88 -4.21 -6.60
CA PRO A 132 18.50 -4.68 -6.43
C PRO A 132 17.86 -4.36 -5.06
N ASP A 133 18.65 -3.89 -4.10
CA ASP A 133 18.22 -3.47 -2.77
C ASP A 133 18.20 -1.94 -2.58
N ASP A 134 18.42 -1.15 -3.65
CA ASP A 134 18.38 0.32 -3.62
C ASP A 134 17.21 0.89 -4.44
N ASP A 135 16.65 2.00 -3.96
CA ASP A 135 15.76 2.85 -4.75
C ASP A 135 16.56 3.92 -5.51
N TYR A 136 16.15 4.23 -6.74
CA TYR A 136 16.83 5.22 -7.58
C TYR A 136 16.21 6.63 -7.48
N ASP A 137 15.00 6.77 -6.92
CA ASP A 137 14.20 8.00 -7.05
C ASP A 137 14.89 9.25 -6.49
N VAL A 138 15.45 9.14 -5.28
CA VAL A 138 16.17 10.24 -4.62
C VAL A 138 17.56 10.47 -5.21
N LEU A 139 18.21 9.45 -5.76
CA LEU A 139 19.45 9.65 -6.53
C LEU A 139 19.16 10.49 -7.78
N ALA A 140 18.04 10.23 -8.46
CA ALA A 140 17.59 10.98 -9.63
C ALA A 140 17.22 12.45 -9.31
N ILE A 141 16.67 12.76 -8.13
CA ILE A 141 16.48 14.17 -7.69
C ILE A 141 17.81 14.92 -7.65
N ASN A 142 18.85 14.32 -7.08
CA ASN A 142 20.17 14.95 -6.99
C ASN A 142 20.86 15.03 -8.36
N ALA A 143 20.69 14.01 -9.22
CA ALA A 143 21.21 14.01 -10.59
C ALA A 143 20.58 15.12 -11.45
N ALA A 144 19.25 15.26 -11.39
CA ALA A 144 18.46 16.30 -12.05
C ALA A 144 18.85 17.73 -11.61
N SER A 145 19.10 17.92 -10.31
CA SER A 145 19.63 19.19 -9.82
C SER A 145 21.05 19.45 -10.33
N MET A 146 21.96 18.48 -10.19
CA MET A 146 23.37 18.61 -10.58
C MET A 146 23.52 18.95 -12.07
N SER A 147 22.78 18.29 -12.96
CA SER A 147 22.80 18.57 -14.40
C SER A 147 22.19 19.93 -14.75
N THR A 148 21.20 20.40 -13.99
CA THR A 148 20.55 21.70 -14.17
C THR A 148 21.43 22.84 -13.64
N GLN A 149 22.11 22.65 -12.51
CA GLN A 149 23.03 23.60 -11.89
C GLN A 149 24.21 23.98 -12.80
N ILE A 150 24.68 23.02 -13.61
CA ILE A 150 25.78 23.26 -14.56
C ILE A 150 25.29 23.71 -15.95
N ALA A 151 23.97 23.77 -16.18
CA ALA A 151 23.40 24.02 -17.51
C ALA A 151 23.50 25.48 -18.00
N GLY A 152 23.93 26.42 -17.14
CA GLY A 152 23.90 27.86 -17.42
C GLY A 152 22.48 28.44 -17.42
N LEU A 153 21.57 27.82 -16.68
CA LEU A 153 20.17 28.26 -16.54
C LEU A 153 19.99 29.20 -15.32
N PRO A 154 19.02 30.12 -15.35
CA PRO A 154 18.67 30.95 -14.19
C PRO A 154 17.89 30.12 -13.16
N PHE A 155 18.64 29.34 -12.39
CA PHE A 155 18.17 28.31 -11.46
C PHE A 155 18.83 28.50 -10.08
N SER A 156 18.01 28.70 -9.06
CA SER A 156 18.39 28.94 -7.65
C SER A 156 18.60 27.63 -6.90
N GLY A 157 19.57 26.84 -7.36
CA GLY A 157 19.99 25.57 -6.74
C GLY A 157 21.43 25.60 -6.22
N PRO A 158 22.01 24.44 -5.87
CA PRO A 158 21.44 23.11 -6.08
C PRO A 158 20.31 22.76 -5.10
N VAL A 159 19.38 21.94 -5.58
CA VAL A 159 18.42 21.21 -4.77
C VAL A 159 19.00 19.84 -4.42
N ALA A 160 18.80 19.37 -3.21
CA ALA A 160 19.12 17.99 -2.83
C ALA A 160 17.89 17.25 -2.32
N GLY A 161 17.86 15.94 -2.58
CA GLY A 161 16.81 15.03 -2.16
C GLY A 161 17.36 13.83 -1.39
N THR A 162 16.69 13.43 -0.32
CA THR A 162 17.04 12.23 0.45
C THR A 162 15.78 11.46 0.82
N ARG A 163 15.91 10.14 1.00
CA ARG A 163 14.87 9.31 1.63
C ARG A 163 15.33 8.98 3.05
N LEU A 164 14.50 9.26 4.04
CA LEU A 164 14.65 8.75 5.39
C LEU A 164 13.65 7.63 5.66
N ALA A 165 14.04 6.65 6.45
CA ALA A 165 13.11 5.69 7.08
C ALA A 165 13.33 5.64 8.59
N LEU A 166 12.24 5.52 9.35
CA LEU A 166 12.25 5.36 10.80
C LEU A 166 12.37 3.87 11.16
N ILE A 167 13.59 3.42 11.42
CA ILE A 167 13.94 2.02 11.68
C ILE A 167 14.54 1.93 13.07
N ASP A 168 14.02 1.03 13.92
CA ASP A 168 14.49 0.85 15.31
C ASP A 168 14.55 2.17 16.13
N GLY A 169 13.65 3.12 15.84
CA GLY A 169 13.63 4.45 16.45
C GLY A 169 14.66 5.46 15.91
N HIS A 170 15.39 5.13 14.85
CA HIS A 170 16.40 5.96 14.20
C HIS A 170 15.96 6.37 12.79
N TRP A 171 16.25 7.61 12.38
CA TRP A 171 16.05 8.06 10.99
C TRP A 171 17.28 7.73 10.14
N VAL A 172 17.14 6.74 9.25
CA VAL A 172 18.22 6.22 8.38
C VAL A 172 18.09 6.81 6.98
N ALA A 173 19.15 7.42 6.45
CA ALA A 173 19.16 8.08 5.15
C ALA A 173 19.65 7.16 4.01
N PHE A 174 18.98 7.22 2.85
CA PHE A 174 19.09 6.26 1.75
C PHE A 174 18.98 4.80 2.24
N PRO A 175 17.87 4.42 2.90
CA PRO A 175 17.65 3.07 3.43
C PRO A 175 17.40 2.08 2.28
N ARG A 176 17.99 0.89 2.37
CA ARG A 176 17.78 -0.21 1.42
C ARG A 176 16.38 -0.81 1.51
N TYR A 177 15.89 -1.50 0.49
CA TYR A 177 14.56 -2.14 0.54
C TYR A 177 14.46 -3.19 1.65
N SER A 178 15.52 -3.95 1.89
CA SER A 178 15.67 -4.89 3.02
C SER A 178 15.60 -4.21 4.39
N GLU A 179 16.07 -2.97 4.50
CA GLU A 179 15.98 -2.16 5.73
C GLU A 179 14.57 -1.54 5.90
N GLN A 180 13.95 -1.11 4.80
CA GLN A 180 12.60 -0.54 4.78
C GLN A 180 11.51 -1.51 5.28
N GLN A 181 11.74 -2.83 5.21
CA GLN A 181 10.85 -3.85 5.82
C GLN A 181 10.66 -3.66 7.33
N ARG A 182 11.64 -3.02 8.01
CA ARG A 182 11.63 -2.79 9.46
C ARG A 182 11.31 -1.34 9.82
N ALA A 183 10.85 -0.54 8.85
CA ALA A 183 10.54 0.87 9.05
C ALA A 183 9.07 1.10 9.43
N THR A 184 8.80 1.92 10.45
CA THR A 184 7.43 2.36 10.79
C THR A 184 6.99 3.60 10.01
N PHE A 185 7.91 4.27 9.31
CA PHE A 185 7.62 5.40 8.43
C PHE A 185 8.73 5.61 7.43
N GLN A 186 8.41 6.19 6.28
CA GLN A 186 9.38 6.64 5.28
C GLN A 186 8.99 8.00 4.71
N MET A 187 9.97 8.87 4.50
CA MET A 187 9.80 10.18 3.87
C MET A 187 10.86 10.44 2.81
N VAL A 188 10.45 10.83 1.61
CA VAL A 188 11.32 11.56 0.68
C VAL A 188 11.21 13.04 1.02
N VAL A 189 12.35 13.70 1.21
CA VAL A 189 12.45 15.12 1.52
C VAL A 189 13.42 15.76 0.54
N ALA A 190 13.05 16.90 -0.05
CA ALA A 190 13.95 17.69 -0.89
C ALA A 190 13.94 19.17 -0.49
N GLY A 191 15.08 19.83 -0.64
CA GLY A 191 15.29 21.22 -0.24
C GLY A 191 16.57 21.83 -0.80
N ARG A 192 16.86 23.08 -0.40
CA ARG A 192 18.09 23.82 -0.75
C ARG A 192 18.76 24.40 0.50
N VAL A 193 20.07 24.61 0.42
CA VAL A 193 20.82 25.39 1.42
C VAL A 193 20.61 26.89 1.15
N LEU A 194 20.34 27.65 2.21
CA LEU A 194 20.17 29.10 2.19
C LEU A 194 21.51 29.83 2.38
N GLU A 195 21.57 31.13 2.09
CA GLU A 195 22.73 31.98 2.41
C GLU A 195 23.08 32.00 3.92
N SER A 196 22.10 31.73 4.79
CA SER A 196 22.30 31.55 6.23
C SER A 196 23.00 30.24 6.61
N GLY A 197 23.13 29.30 5.68
CA GLY A 197 23.65 27.94 5.91
C GLY A 197 22.65 26.95 6.49
N ASP A 198 21.39 27.34 6.73
CA ASP A 198 20.27 26.43 7.06
C ASP A 198 19.65 25.82 5.78
N VAL A 199 18.79 24.81 5.93
CA VAL A 199 18.14 24.09 4.83
C VAL A 199 16.65 24.41 4.78
N ALA A 200 16.24 25.08 3.70
CA ALA A 200 14.83 25.22 3.34
C ALA A 200 14.33 23.92 2.71
N ILE A 201 13.49 23.18 3.44
CA ILE A 201 12.71 22.06 2.89
C ILE A 201 11.68 22.64 1.92
N MET A 202 11.62 22.11 0.71
CA MET A 202 10.74 22.56 -0.38
C MET A 202 9.64 21.55 -0.70
N MET A 203 9.92 20.25 -0.50
CA MET A 203 9.04 19.15 -0.89
C MET A 203 9.16 17.98 0.08
N VAL A 204 8.03 17.37 0.44
CA VAL A 204 7.94 16.10 1.18
C VAL A 204 6.95 15.14 0.49
N GLU A 205 7.31 13.87 0.40
CA GLU A 205 6.41 12.76 0.04
C GLU A 205 6.66 11.57 0.98
N ALA A 206 5.74 11.36 1.92
CA ALA A 206 5.95 10.48 3.06
C ALA A 206 4.73 9.62 3.41
N GLY A 207 4.97 8.56 4.17
CA GLY A 207 3.93 7.71 4.72
C GLY A 207 4.47 6.50 5.50
N ALA A 208 3.57 5.85 6.22
CA ALA A 208 3.83 4.58 6.87
C ALA A 208 4.02 3.46 5.82
N THR A 209 4.65 2.37 6.23
CA THR A 209 4.85 1.14 5.45
C THR A 209 3.70 0.16 5.67
N GLU A 210 3.62 -0.89 4.85
CA GLU A 210 2.70 -2.02 5.05
C GLU A 210 2.93 -2.72 6.41
N HIS A 211 4.19 -2.85 6.83
CA HIS A 211 4.56 -3.47 8.11
C HIS A 211 4.36 -2.58 9.34
N SER A 212 4.08 -1.28 9.15
CA SER A 212 4.05 -0.31 10.27
C SER A 212 3.07 -0.69 11.36
N TRP A 213 1.90 -1.23 11.00
CA TRP A 213 0.90 -1.67 11.98
C TRP A 213 1.41 -2.79 12.88
N GLU A 214 2.07 -3.79 12.32
CA GLU A 214 2.63 -4.93 13.07
C GLU A 214 3.83 -4.50 13.92
N LEU A 215 4.72 -3.69 13.35
CA LEU A 215 5.89 -3.14 14.06
C LEU A 215 5.45 -2.27 15.25
N ILE A 216 4.46 -1.40 15.10
CA ILE A 216 3.94 -0.54 16.18
C ILE A 216 3.29 -1.39 17.28
N ASN A 217 2.49 -2.40 16.92
CA ASN A 217 1.91 -3.33 17.90
C ASN A 217 2.97 -4.21 18.60
N ALA A 218 4.11 -4.47 17.95
CA ALA A 218 5.28 -5.09 18.56
C ALA A 218 6.13 -4.13 19.43
N GLY A 219 5.75 -2.85 19.52
CA GLY A 219 6.39 -1.84 20.37
C GLY A 219 7.33 -0.86 19.66
N ALA A 220 7.37 -0.83 18.32
CA ALA A 220 8.15 0.16 17.58
C ALA A 220 7.50 1.56 17.61
N VAL A 221 8.30 2.59 17.33
CA VAL A 221 7.87 4.01 17.42
C VAL A 221 6.80 4.32 16.37
N ALA A 222 5.61 4.73 16.82
CA ALA A 222 4.52 5.17 15.96
C ALA A 222 4.79 6.58 15.36
N PRO A 223 4.55 6.80 14.05
CA PRO A 223 4.78 8.07 13.40
C PRO A 223 3.67 9.08 13.71
N THR A 224 3.75 9.66 14.90
CA THR A 224 2.94 10.80 15.33
C THR A 224 3.46 12.10 14.69
N GLU A 225 2.67 13.17 14.80
CA GLU A 225 3.00 14.51 14.30
C GLU A 225 4.38 15.02 14.78
N ALA A 226 4.75 14.72 16.04
CA ALA A 226 6.05 15.10 16.60
C ALA A 226 7.20 14.28 15.98
N VAL A 227 7.06 12.95 15.93
CA VAL A 227 8.07 12.04 15.34
C VAL A 227 8.31 12.36 13.87
N VAL A 228 7.25 12.69 13.11
CA VAL A 228 7.38 13.09 11.70
C VAL A 228 8.06 14.47 11.57
N ALA A 229 7.85 15.41 12.50
CA ALA A 229 8.59 16.67 12.51
C ALA A 229 10.09 16.47 12.83
N GLU A 230 10.44 15.58 13.76
CA GLU A 230 11.82 15.18 14.06
C GLU A 230 12.53 14.61 12.82
N GLY A 231 11.84 13.80 12.03
CA GLY A 231 12.36 13.27 10.76
C GLY A 231 12.65 14.36 9.72
N LEU A 232 11.85 15.41 9.65
CA LEU A 232 12.08 16.52 8.74
C LEU A 232 13.33 17.34 9.14
N GLU A 233 13.56 17.54 10.44
CA GLU A 233 14.82 18.13 10.93
C GLU A 233 16.03 17.20 10.68
N ALA A 234 15.87 15.89 10.88
CA ALA A 234 16.89 14.88 10.59
C ALA A 234 17.27 14.81 9.10
N ALA A 235 16.41 15.26 8.17
CA ALA A 235 16.73 15.31 6.74
C ALA A 235 17.74 16.42 6.40
N LYS A 236 17.75 17.53 7.15
CA LYS A 236 18.52 18.74 6.81
C LYS A 236 20.04 18.49 6.69
N PRO A 237 20.73 17.79 7.60
CA PRO A 237 22.18 17.55 7.46
C PRO A 237 22.55 16.76 6.20
N HIS A 238 21.72 15.79 5.80
CA HIS A 238 21.94 14.98 4.61
C HIS A 238 21.69 15.78 3.32
N ILE A 239 20.61 16.57 3.27
CA ILE A 239 20.31 17.51 2.18
C ILE A 239 21.46 18.52 2.03
N LYS A 240 21.99 19.04 3.13
CA LYS A 240 23.14 19.97 3.13
C LYS A 240 24.39 19.35 2.52
N ALA A 241 24.80 18.16 2.97
CA ALA A 241 25.98 17.47 2.43
C ALA A 241 25.85 17.18 0.92
N LEU A 242 24.64 16.84 0.45
CA LEU A 242 24.33 16.64 -0.97
C LEU A 242 24.39 17.95 -1.78
N CYS A 243 23.89 19.07 -1.24
CA CYS A 243 24.03 20.39 -1.87
C CYS A 243 25.50 20.83 -1.92
N GLU A 244 26.28 20.60 -0.87
CA GLU A 244 27.70 20.97 -0.78
C GLU A 244 28.55 20.20 -1.82
N ALA A 245 28.34 18.89 -1.97
CA ALA A 245 29.00 18.11 -3.03
C ALA A 245 28.56 18.50 -4.45
N GLN A 246 27.29 18.89 -4.66
CA GLN A 246 26.85 19.45 -5.94
C GLN A 246 27.51 20.79 -6.24
N LEU A 247 27.69 21.66 -5.24
CA LEU A 247 28.40 22.93 -5.38
C LEU A 247 29.88 22.73 -5.72
N GLU A 248 30.56 21.74 -5.12
CA GLU A 248 31.96 21.41 -5.45
C GLU A 248 32.14 21.08 -6.93
N VAL A 249 31.25 20.27 -7.53
CA VAL A 249 31.27 20.02 -8.98
C VAL A 249 30.90 21.28 -9.77
N ALA A 250 29.89 22.05 -9.33
CA ALA A 250 29.44 23.26 -10.01
C ALA A 250 30.53 24.34 -10.11
N HIS A 251 31.35 24.53 -9.06
CA HIS A 251 32.46 25.49 -9.05
C HIS A 251 33.50 25.25 -10.16
N HIS A 252 33.61 24.03 -10.67
CA HIS A 252 34.56 23.67 -11.73
C HIS A 252 33.88 23.42 -13.10
N ALA A 253 32.60 23.06 -13.13
CA ALA A 253 31.90 22.61 -14.34
C ALA A 253 30.68 23.44 -14.77
N SER A 254 30.19 24.38 -13.96
CA SER A 254 29.04 25.22 -14.36
C SER A 254 29.36 26.10 -15.55
N LYS A 255 28.51 26.03 -16.59
CA LYS A 255 28.50 27.01 -17.67
C LYS A 255 28.01 28.37 -17.12
N PRO A 256 28.53 29.51 -17.62
CA PRO A 256 28.02 30.82 -17.24
C PRO A 256 26.51 30.90 -17.46
N THR A 257 25.78 31.49 -16.51
CA THR A 257 24.33 31.72 -16.63
C THR A 257 24.06 32.58 -17.86
N ALA A 258 23.30 32.04 -18.81
CA ALA A 258 22.92 32.77 -20.01
C ALA A 258 21.78 33.76 -19.71
N GLU A 259 21.77 34.88 -20.42
CA GLU A 259 20.64 35.81 -20.40
C GLU A 259 19.45 35.21 -21.18
N PHE A 260 18.29 35.11 -20.53
CA PHE A 260 17.04 34.66 -21.14
C PHE A 260 16.00 35.79 -21.11
N PRO A 261 15.16 35.93 -22.15
CA PRO A 261 14.03 36.86 -22.10
C PRO A 261 13.04 36.39 -21.03
N LEU A 262 12.74 37.27 -20.07
CA LEU A 262 11.78 37.02 -19.00
C LEU A 262 10.44 37.66 -19.35
N TYR A 263 9.41 36.82 -19.42
CA TYR A 263 8.03 37.20 -19.66
C TYR A 263 7.33 37.27 -18.30
N LEU A 264 7.53 38.39 -17.62
CA LEU A 264 6.76 38.70 -16.40
C LEU A 264 5.29 38.85 -16.77
N ASP A 265 4.41 38.42 -15.86
CA ASP A 265 2.98 38.37 -16.17
C ASP A 265 2.32 39.78 -16.18
N TYR A 266 3.02 40.82 -15.70
CA TYR A 266 2.66 42.25 -15.75
C TYR A 266 3.86 43.15 -15.37
N THR A 267 3.74 44.47 -15.58
CA THR A 267 4.68 45.50 -15.08
C THR A 267 4.21 46.12 -13.76
N ASP A 268 5.12 46.78 -13.04
CA ASP A 268 4.79 47.48 -11.78
C ASP A 268 3.76 48.61 -12.00
N GLU A 269 3.86 49.34 -13.13
CA GLU A 269 2.90 50.41 -13.50
C GLU A 269 1.48 49.84 -13.74
N GLN A 270 1.37 48.68 -14.41
CA GLN A 270 0.10 47.97 -14.58
C GLN A 270 -0.42 47.44 -13.24
N TYR A 271 0.46 47.01 -12.32
CA TYR A 271 0.08 46.55 -10.98
C TYR A 271 -0.50 47.67 -10.13
N ASP A 272 0.21 48.81 -10.01
CA ASP A 272 -0.20 49.96 -9.21
C ASP A 272 -1.53 50.56 -9.72
N ALA A 273 -1.70 50.61 -11.05
CA ALA A 273 -2.95 51.04 -11.67
C ALA A 273 -4.13 50.11 -11.33
N VAL A 274 -3.92 48.79 -11.40
CA VAL A 274 -4.95 47.79 -11.07
C VAL A 274 -5.24 47.74 -9.58
N GLU A 275 -4.25 47.88 -8.69
CA GLU A 275 -4.46 47.92 -7.24
C GLU A 275 -5.38 49.08 -6.86
N LYS A 276 -5.06 50.29 -7.34
CA LYS A 276 -5.84 51.50 -7.07
C LYS A 276 -7.27 51.42 -7.63
N ALA A 277 -7.43 50.92 -8.85
CA ALA A 277 -8.76 50.78 -9.47
C ALA A 277 -9.60 49.70 -8.75
N ALA A 278 -8.99 48.56 -8.41
CA ALA A 278 -9.68 47.48 -7.71
C ALA A 278 -10.07 47.85 -6.27
N GLU A 279 -9.29 48.69 -5.58
CA GLU A 279 -9.71 49.31 -4.32
C GLU A 279 -10.94 50.21 -4.53
N ALA A 280 -10.90 51.09 -5.53
CA ALA A 280 -12.00 52.04 -5.83
C ALA A 280 -13.33 51.36 -6.20
N HIS A 281 -13.28 50.26 -6.96
CA HIS A 281 -14.46 49.43 -7.30
C HIS A 281 -14.81 48.39 -6.21
N GLY A 282 -14.12 48.41 -5.07
CA GLY A 282 -14.52 47.64 -3.88
C GLY A 282 -14.23 46.14 -3.92
N LEU A 283 -13.13 45.72 -4.57
CA LEU A 283 -12.72 44.31 -4.69
C LEU A 283 -12.72 43.55 -3.35
N ALA A 284 -12.32 44.20 -2.25
CA ALA A 284 -12.36 43.59 -0.92
C ALA A 284 -13.78 43.16 -0.47
N ALA A 285 -14.82 43.89 -0.87
CA ALA A 285 -16.21 43.53 -0.61
C ALA A 285 -16.69 42.42 -1.54
N ALA A 286 -16.29 42.45 -2.83
CA ALA A 286 -16.59 41.37 -3.77
C ALA A 286 -16.00 40.03 -3.31
N ILE A 287 -14.74 40.03 -2.86
CA ILE A 287 -14.05 38.87 -2.26
C ILE A 287 -14.77 38.33 -1.02
N ALA A 288 -15.47 39.18 -0.26
CA ALA A 288 -16.20 38.78 0.94
C ALA A 288 -17.59 38.18 0.68
N THR A 289 -18.00 38.04 -0.58
CA THR A 289 -19.30 37.43 -0.96
C THR A 289 -19.37 35.95 -0.58
N GLU A 290 -20.49 35.52 0.01
CA GLU A 290 -20.74 34.12 0.35
C GLU A 290 -21.08 33.25 -0.87
N GLY A 291 -20.58 32.02 -0.88
CA GLY A 291 -20.79 31.04 -1.97
C GLY A 291 -19.88 31.27 -3.18
N LYS A 292 -19.25 30.21 -3.69
CA LYS A 292 -18.24 30.31 -4.76
C LYS A 292 -18.77 31.04 -5.99
N GLN A 293 -19.85 30.54 -6.60
CA GLN A 293 -20.34 31.09 -7.87
C GLN A 293 -20.75 32.57 -7.76
N ALA A 294 -21.31 33.00 -6.62
CA ALA A 294 -21.68 34.39 -6.39
C ALA A 294 -20.45 35.28 -6.21
N ARG A 295 -19.45 34.82 -5.45
CA ARG A 295 -18.16 35.52 -5.27
C ARG A 295 -17.34 35.59 -6.55
N ASP A 296 -17.30 34.52 -7.32
CA ASP A 296 -16.62 34.45 -8.61
C ASP A 296 -17.27 35.46 -9.57
N LEU A 297 -18.62 35.51 -9.66
CA LEU A 297 -19.35 36.51 -10.44
C LEU A 297 -19.13 37.96 -9.96
N ALA A 298 -19.11 38.21 -8.65
CA ALA A 298 -18.86 39.53 -8.09
C ALA A 298 -17.41 40.01 -8.35
N THR A 299 -16.45 39.09 -8.26
CA THR A 299 -15.04 39.36 -8.53
C THR A 299 -14.80 39.59 -10.02
N ASP A 300 -15.48 38.85 -10.90
CA ASP A 300 -15.46 39.03 -12.35
C ASP A 300 -16.08 40.36 -12.79
N ALA A 301 -17.16 40.81 -12.14
CA ALA A 301 -17.75 42.13 -12.40
C ALA A 301 -16.75 43.26 -12.09
N VAL A 302 -16.15 43.25 -10.88
CA VAL A 302 -15.14 44.24 -10.49
C VAL A 302 -13.90 44.17 -11.39
N ARG A 303 -13.49 42.97 -11.83
CA ARG A 303 -12.42 42.80 -12.83
C ARG A 303 -12.75 43.51 -14.13
N ASP A 304 -13.94 43.30 -14.66
CA ASP A 304 -14.32 43.82 -15.97
C ASP A 304 -14.60 45.34 -15.93
N GLU A 305 -15.02 45.88 -14.78
CA GLU A 305 -15.07 47.33 -14.50
C GLU A 305 -13.66 47.95 -14.43
N VAL A 306 -12.72 47.34 -13.71
CA VAL A 306 -11.31 47.77 -13.64
C VAL A 306 -10.64 47.73 -15.03
N LEU A 307 -10.89 46.69 -15.82
CA LEU A 307 -10.37 46.57 -17.18
C LEU A 307 -10.97 47.65 -18.11
N ALA A 308 -12.24 47.99 -17.93
CA ALA A 308 -12.89 49.04 -18.72
C ALA A 308 -12.35 50.45 -18.39
N GLU A 309 -12.05 50.74 -17.12
CA GLU A 309 -11.42 52.01 -16.71
C GLU A 309 -10.00 52.14 -17.27
N LEU A 310 -9.21 51.07 -17.22
CA LEU A 310 -7.79 51.10 -17.60
C LEU A 310 -7.55 50.95 -19.11
N ALA A 311 -8.57 50.59 -19.90
CA ALA A 311 -8.46 50.33 -21.34
C ALA A 311 -7.95 51.52 -22.19
N GLU A 312 -8.22 52.78 -21.80
CA GLU A 312 -7.68 53.94 -22.52
C GLU A 312 -6.20 54.20 -22.21
N SER A 313 -5.73 53.79 -21.02
CA SER A 313 -4.34 53.96 -20.58
C SER A 313 -3.43 52.83 -21.06
N PHE A 314 -3.98 51.61 -21.17
CA PHE A 314 -3.26 50.37 -21.50
C PHE A 314 -3.99 49.64 -22.65
N PRO A 315 -3.89 50.12 -23.90
CA PRO A 315 -4.84 49.80 -24.97
C PRO A 315 -4.56 48.52 -25.76
N THR A 316 -3.54 47.71 -25.40
CA THR A 316 -3.17 46.51 -26.19
C THR A 316 -3.81 45.22 -25.68
N GLU A 317 -3.76 44.16 -26.51
CA GLU A 317 -4.20 42.82 -26.08
C GLU A 317 -3.22 42.21 -25.05
N GLU A 318 -1.95 42.59 -25.10
CA GLU A 318 -0.92 42.17 -24.13
C GLU A 318 -1.14 42.88 -22.79
N ASP A 319 -1.41 44.18 -22.79
CA ASP A 319 -1.89 44.93 -21.63
C ASP A 319 -3.13 44.27 -21.02
N THR A 320 -4.13 43.93 -21.84
CA THR A 320 -5.37 43.30 -21.35
C THR A 320 -5.14 41.96 -20.65
N LYS A 321 -4.09 41.22 -21.03
CA LYS A 321 -3.66 39.99 -20.33
C LYS A 321 -2.89 40.32 -19.05
N ALA A 322 -2.00 41.31 -19.11
CA ALA A 322 -1.21 41.75 -17.97
C ALA A 322 -2.06 42.33 -16.84
N LEU A 323 -3.02 43.21 -17.14
CA LEU A 323 -3.98 43.75 -16.18
C LEU A 323 -4.80 42.64 -15.49
N LYS A 324 -5.15 41.56 -16.21
CA LYS A 324 -5.82 40.38 -15.61
C LYS A 324 -4.91 39.59 -14.67
N ALA A 325 -3.63 39.45 -14.99
CA ALA A 325 -2.65 38.83 -14.11
C ALA A 325 -2.34 39.69 -12.87
N ALA A 326 -2.20 41.01 -13.06
CA ALA A 326 -2.08 41.99 -11.98
C ALA A 326 -3.29 41.94 -11.04
N PHE A 327 -4.52 41.91 -11.58
CA PHE A 327 -5.76 41.81 -10.80
C PHE A 327 -5.81 40.53 -9.96
N ARG A 328 -5.35 39.40 -10.50
CA ARG A 328 -5.18 38.15 -9.74
C ARG A 328 -4.15 38.27 -8.60
N SER A 329 -3.07 39.02 -8.80
CA SER A 329 -2.06 39.30 -7.76
C SER A 329 -2.54 40.28 -6.69
N VAL A 330 -3.31 41.32 -7.05
CA VAL A 330 -3.99 42.22 -6.11
C VAL A 330 -5.03 41.44 -5.29
N THR A 331 -5.83 40.60 -5.95
CA THR A 331 -6.77 39.66 -5.29
C THR A 331 -6.04 38.78 -4.28
N LYS A 332 -4.89 38.19 -4.66
CA LYS A 332 -4.04 37.39 -3.76
C LYS A 332 -3.55 38.21 -2.56
N LYS A 333 -3.09 39.45 -2.75
CA LYS A 333 -2.64 40.36 -1.68
C LYS A 333 -3.77 40.65 -0.69
N ILE A 334 -4.94 41.06 -1.17
CA ILE A 334 -6.12 41.37 -0.34
C ILE A 334 -6.56 40.14 0.48
N VAL A 335 -6.69 38.96 -0.14
CA VAL A 335 -7.10 37.73 0.56
C VAL A 335 -6.12 37.36 1.68
N ARG A 336 -4.82 37.42 1.40
CA ARG A 336 -3.76 37.08 2.39
C ARG A 336 -3.73 38.05 3.55
N HIS A 337 -3.66 39.34 3.26
CA HIS A 337 -3.58 40.39 4.26
C HIS A 337 -4.79 40.30 5.21
N ARG A 338 -5.99 40.15 4.65
CA ARG A 338 -7.22 39.93 5.42
C ARG A 338 -7.15 38.68 6.30
N THR A 339 -6.74 37.55 5.73
CA THR A 339 -6.61 36.27 6.47
C THR A 339 -5.59 36.35 7.61
N LEU A 340 -4.51 37.13 7.45
CA LEU A 340 -3.43 37.32 8.43
C LEU A 340 -3.71 38.40 9.48
N THR A 341 -4.68 39.29 9.25
CA THR A 341 -5.02 40.40 10.17
C THR A 341 -6.38 40.23 10.85
N GLU A 342 -7.41 39.78 10.13
CA GLU A 342 -8.75 39.50 10.68
C GLU A 342 -8.91 38.05 11.18
N GLY A 343 -8.09 37.11 10.67
CA GLY A 343 -8.30 35.67 10.88
C GLY A 343 -9.47 35.06 10.08
N VAL A 344 -10.09 35.85 9.20
CA VAL A 344 -11.26 35.49 8.39
C VAL A 344 -10.86 35.19 6.96
N ARG A 345 -11.36 34.08 6.42
CA ARG A 345 -11.03 33.56 5.08
C ARG A 345 -12.02 34.06 4.02
N MET A 346 -11.69 33.82 2.76
CA MET A 346 -12.50 34.25 1.61
C MET A 346 -13.89 33.61 1.50
N ASP A 347 -14.17 32.55 2.26
CA ASP A 347 -15.50 31.92 2.40
C ASP A 347 -16.14 32.14 3.78
N GLY A 348 -15.67 33.13 4.54
CA GLY A 348 -16.21 33.50 5.85
C GLY A 348 -15.75 32.62 7.02
N ARG A 349 -15.10 31.48 6.77
CA ARG A 349 -14.54 30.61 7.81
C ARG A 349 -13.40 31.26 8.59
N GLY A 350 -13.23 30.84 9.84
CA GLY A 350 -12.01 31.03 10.59
C GLY A 350 -10.89 30.10 10.13
N LEU A 351 -9.67 30.38 10.58
CA LEU A 351 -8.44 29.65 10.21
C LEU A 351 -8.53 28.12 10.46
N LYS A 352 -9.28 27.70 11.50
CA LYS A 352 -9.36 26.29 11.92
C LYS A 352 -10.55 25.51 11.36
N ASP A 353 -11.51 26.18 10.72
CA ASP A 353 -12.80 25.57 10.41
C ASP A 353 -12.76 24.68 9.16
N ILE A 354 -13.44 23.55 9.23
CA ILE A 354 -13.63 22.59 8.12
C ILE A 354 -14.95 22.95 7.41
N ARG A 355 -15.03 22.72 6.10
CA ARG A 355 -16.30 22.88 5.35
C ARG A 355 -17.33 21.83 5.79
N THR A 356 -18.60 22.08 5.50
CA THR A 356 -19.69 21.10 5.68
C THR A 356 -19.29 19.72 5.17
N LEU A 357 -19.39 18.71 6.02
CA LEU A 357 -19.09 17.32 5.70
C LEU A 357 -20.37 16.54 5.43
N ALA A 358 -20.34 15.65 4.45
CA ALA A 358 -21.29 14.56 4.31
C ALA A 358 -20.54 13.26 3.96
N ALA A 359 -21.05 12.14 4.48
CA ALA A 359 -20.51 10.81 4.28
C ALA A 359 -21.70 9.84 4.10
N GLU A 360 -21.68 9.05 3.03
CA GLU A 360 -22.75 8.13 2.64
C GLU A 360 -22.12 6.83 2.12
N VAL A 361 -22.72 5.67 2.42
CA VAL A 361 -22.33 4.34 1.93
C VAL A 361 -23.50 3.70 1.16
N GLU A 362 -23.30 2.54 0.52
CA GLU A 362 -24.31 1.84 -0.32
C GLU A 362 -24.85 2.64 -1.54
N VAL A 363 -24.19 3.74 -1.91
CA VAL A 363 -24.64 4.70 -2.94
C VAL A 363 -24.90 4.06 -4.32
N LEU A 364 -24.15 3.03 -4.68
CA LEU A 364 -24.29 2.33 -5.97
C LEU A 364 -24.80 0.89 -5.81
N PRO A 365 -25.79 0.45 -6.59
CA PRO A 365 -26.23 -0.94 -6.59
C PRO A 365 -25.19 -1.87 -7.25
N ARG A 366 -25.14 -3.13 -6.78
CA ARG A 366 -24.35 -4.27 -7.30
C ARG A 366 -22.82 -4.22 -7.16
N VAL A 367 -22.21 -3.06 -6.99
CA VAL A 367 -20.76 -2.98 -6.68
C VAL A 367 -20.48 -3.59 -5.30
N HIS A 368 -19.22 -3.94 -5.01
CA HIS A 368 -18.95 -4.73 -3.80
C HIS A 368 -19.00 -3.86 -2.54
N GLY A 369 -18.62 -2.59 -2.66
CA GLY A 369 -18.90 -1.51 -1.71
C GLY A 369 -18.76 -0.16 -2.42
N SER A 370 -19.42 0.87 -1.92
CA SER A 370 -19.32 2.24 -2.46
C SER A 370 -19.63 3.30 -1.41
N ALA A 371 -19.07 4.49 -1.61
CA ALA A 371 -19.33 5.63 -0.73
C ALA A 371 -19.24 6.96 -1.48
N ILE A 372 -19.99 7.96 -1.02
CA ILE A 372 -19.73 9.37 -1.31
C ILE A 372 -19.12 10.01 -0.05
N PHE A 373 -18.03 10.75 -0.25
CA PHE A 373 -17.52 11.70 0.74
C PHE A 373 -17.53 13.10 0.13
N GLU A 374 -18.18 14.04 0.81
CA GLU A 374 -18.30 15.43 0.39
C GLU A 374 -17.81 16.38 1.48
N ARG A 375 -17.01 17.39 1.08
CA ARG A 375 -16.43 18.39 1.97
C ARG A 375 -16.51 19.77 1.33
N GLY A 376 -17.62 20.47 1.60
CA GLY A 376 -18.11 21.54 0.73
C GLY A 376 -18.18 21.07 -0.72
N GLU A 377 -17.82 21.93 -1.67
CA GLU A 377 -17.85 21.66 -3.12
C GLU A 377 -16.78 20.62 -3.61
N THR A 378 -16.26 19.77 -2.71
CA THR A 378 -15.32 18.70 -3.04
C THR A 378 -15.99 17.36 -2.75
N GLN A 379 -16.47 16.68 -3.80
CA GLN A 379 -17.24 15.44 -3.74
C GLN A 379 -16.50 14.32 -4.45
N ILE A 380 -16.25 13.21 -3.74
CA ILE A 380 -15.60 12.01 -4.27
C ILE A 380 -16.54 10.82 -4.15
N LEU A 381 -16.72 10.08 -5.24
CA LEU A 381 -17.35 8.77 -5.26
C LEU A 381 -16.26 7.69 -5.19
N GLY A 382 -16.19 7.00 -4.06
CA GLY A 382 -15.36 5.81 -3.86
C GLY A 382 -16.12 4.54 -4.25
N VAL A 383 -15.47 3.63 -4.96
CA VAL A 383 -16.03 2.33 -5.35
C VAL A 383 -15.00 1.22 -5.18
N THR A 384 -15.35 0.20 -4.41
CA THR A 384 -14.51 -0.99 -4.17
C THR A 384 -14.92 -2.14 -5.07
N THR A 385 -13.94 -2.85 -5.61
CA THR A 385 -14.10 -4.15 -6.28
C THR A 385 -13.12 -5.15 -5.68
N LEU A 386 -13.62 -6.32 -5.31
CA LEU A 386 -12.85 -7.43 -4.76
C LEU A 386 -12.74 -8.55 -5.79
N ASN A 387 -11.60 -9.23 -5.87
CA ASN A 387 -11.43 -10.39 -6.74
C ASN A 387 -10.36 -11.36 -6.24
N MET A 388 -10.14 -12.45 -6.98
CA MET A 388 -9.10 -13.44 -6.71
C MET A 388 -7.70 -12.82 -6.70
N LEU A 389 -6.79 -13.38 -5.90
CA LEU A 389 -5.38 -12.98 -5.85
C LEU A 389 -4.66 -13.11 -7.23
N ARG A 390 -5.15 -13.94 -8.15
CA ARG A 390 -4.64 -13.93 -9.54
C ARG A 390 -5.02 -12.69 -10.37
N MET A 391 -5.79 -11.77 -9.81
CA MET A 391 -6.12 -10.45 -10.40
C MET A 391 -5.30 -9.30 -9.79
N GLU A 392 -4.33 -9.60 -8.91
CA GLU A 392 -3.34 -8.63 -8.44
C GLU A 392 -2.55 -8.06 -9.63
N GLN A 393 -2.28 -6.75 -9.62
CA GLN A 393 -1.53 -6.12 -10.70
C GLN A 393 -0.09 -6.62 -10.67
N GLN A 394 0.35 -7.29 -11.76
CA GLN A 394 1.76 -7.59 -11.99
C GLN A 394 2.56 -6.31 -12.27
N VAL A 395 3.77 -6.23 -11.74
CA VAL A 395 4.68 -5.07 -11.83
C VAL A 395 5.99 -5.53 -12.49
N ASP A 396 6.44 -4.78 -13.50
CA ASP A 396 7.66 -5.03 -14.29
C ASP A 396 8.48 -3.72 -14.38
N ASP A 397 8.81 -3.16 -13.21
CA ASP A 397 9.66 -1.98 -13.05
C ASP A 397 11.02 -2.36 -12.41
N LEU A 398 11.83 -1.38 -12.02
CA LEU A 398 13.15 -1.61 -11.43
C LEU A 398 13.14 -2.00 -9.94
N SER A 399 12.01 -1.91 -9.25
CA SER A 399 11.88 -2.28 -7.83
C SER A 399 11.85 -3.81 -7.63
N PRO A 400 11.98 -4.32 -6.38
CA PRO A 400 11.73 -5.72 -6.05
C PRO A 400 10.24 -6.08 -6.01
N VAL A 401 9.32 -5.14 -6.18
CA VAL A 401 7.87 -5.39 -6.12
C VAL A 401 7.39 -6.02 -7.43
N THR A 402 6.96 -7.28 -7.39
CA THR A 402 6.52 -8.04 -8.58
C THR A 402 5.01 -8.05 -8.78
N HIS A 403 4.24 -7.81 -7.72
CA HIS A 403 2.78 -7.87 -7.70
C HIS A 403 2.22 -6.83 -6.73
N LYS A 404 0.97 -6.44 -6.92
CA LYS A 404 0.32 -5.37 -6.16
C LYS A 404 -1.12 -5.73 -5.82
N ARG A 405 -1.37 -6.01 -4.54
CA ARG A 405 -2.66 -6.46 -4.00
C ARG A 405 -3.72 -5.37 -3.92
N TYR A 406 -3.33 -4.19 -3.44
CA TYR A 406 -4.19 -3.02 -3.37
C TYR A 406 -3.89 -2.08 -4.53
N MET A 407 -4.90 -1.79 -5.34
CA MET A 407 -4.80 -0.99 -6.56
C MET A 407 -5.74 0.21 -6.45
N HIS A 408 -5.21 1.38 -6.11
CA HIS A 408 -6.01 2.60 -6.10
C HIS A 408 -5.95 3.30 -7.47
N ASN A 409 -7.10 3.64 -8.02
CA ASN A 409 -7.24 4.42 -9.25
C ASN A 409 -7.97 5.72 -8.92
N TYR A 410 -7.36 6.86 -9.24
CA TYR A 410 -7.93 8.18 -9.04
C TYR A 410 -8.16 8.83 -10.40
N ASN A 411 -9.38 9.34 -10.62
CA ASN A 411 -9.81 9.96 -11.88
C ASN A 411 -10.27 11.40 -11.62
N PHE A 412 -9.86 12.34 -12.48
CA PHE A 412 -10.22 13.76 -12.38
C PHE A 412 -10.85 14.25 -13.70
N PRO A 413 -12.13 13.92 -13.94
CA PRO A 413 -12.83 14.30 -15.17
C PRO A 413 -13.00 15.84 -15.25
N PRO A 414 -12.99 16.44 -16.46
CA PRO A 414 -13.09 17.91 -16.63
C PRO A 414 -14.34 18.54 -16.00
N PHE A 415 -15.47 17.81 -15.96
CA PHE A 415 -16.70 18.32 -15.35
C PHE A 415 -16.57 18.60 -13.84
N SER A 416 -15.58 18.01 -13.16
CA SER A 416 -15.36 18.21 -11.71
C SER A 416 -14.97 19.64 -11.33
N THR A 417 -14.51 20.44 -12.29
CA THR A 417 -14.28 21.90 -12.17
C THR A 417 -15.20 22.73 -13.06
N GLY A 418 -16.15 22.09 -13.76
CA GLY A 418 -17.03 22.73 -14.76
C GLY A 418 -16.39 22.91 -16.15
N GLU A 419 -15.23 22.31 -16.40
CA GLU A 419 -14.44 22.48 -17.62
C GLU A 419 -14.76 21.44 -18.71
N THR A 420 -14.27 21.70 -19.93
CA THR A 420 -14.19 20.68 -21.00
C THR A 420 -12.74 20.29 -21.24
N GLY A 421 -12.49 19.04 -21.65
CA GLY A 421 -11.12 18.57 -21.85
C GLY A 421 -11.02 17.09 -22.23
N ARG A 422 -9.78 16.60 -22.35
CA ARG A 422 -9.50 15.21 -22.70
C ARG A 422 -9.85 14.26 -21.55
N VAL A 423 -10.71 13.29 -21.84
CA VAL A 423 -10.99 12.10 -21.01
C VAL A 423 -10.22 10.91 -21.62
N GLY A 424 -9.74 9.97 -20.79
CA GLY A 424 -9.02 8.77 -21.24
C GLY A 424 -7.84 8.41 -20.34
N ALA A 425 -6.63 8.34 -20.91
CA ALA A 425 -5.43 7.97 -20.16
C ALA A 425 -5.07 9.03 -19.07
N PRO A 426 -4.79 8.60 -17.83
CA PRO A 426 -4.59 9.52 -16.70
C PRO A 426 -3.31 10.35 -16.82
N LYS A 427 -3.39 11.60 -16.36
CA LYS A 427 -2.32 12.59 -16.24
C LYS A 427 -1.37 12.23 -15.08
N ARG A 428 -0.16 12.79 -15.07
CA ARG A 428 0.79 12.67 -13.94
C ARG A 428 0.20 13.15 -12.60
N ARG A 429 -0.66 14.18 -12.62
CA ARG A 429 -1.34 14.66 -11.40
C ARG A 429 -2.27 13.60 -10.82
N GLU A 430 -3.06 12.94 -11.67
CA GLU A 430 -4.00 11.89 -11.27
C GLU A 430 -3.27 10.67 -10.69
N ILE A 431 -2.21 10.20 -11.37
CA ILE A 431 -1.39 9.07 -10.89
C ILE A 431 -0.81 9.35 -9.49
N GLY A 432 -0.23 10.53 -9.27
CA GLY A 432 0.31 10.88 -7.94
C GLY A 432 -0.75 11.20 -6.87
N HIS A 433 -1.93 11.70 -7.24
CA HIS A 433 -3.06 11.81 -6.29
C HIS A 433 -3.57 10.43 -5.87
N GLY A 434 -3.67 9.50 -6.82
CA GLY A 434 -3.99 8.10 -6.57
C GLY A 434 -2.98 7.45 -5.62
N ASN A 435 -1.69 7.57 -5.93
CA ASN A 435 -0.60 7.04 -5.10
C ASN A 435 -0.57 7.60 -3.67
N LEU A 436 -0.80 8.91 -3.47
CA LEU A 436 -0.85 9.50 -2.14
C LEU A 436 -1.99 8.90 -1.30
N ALA A 437 -3.18 8.78 -1.87
CA ALA A 437 -4.32 8.16 -1.19
C ALA A 437 -4.16 6.65 -1.01
N GLU A 438 -3.38 5.99 -1.87
CA GLU A 438 -3.02 4.57 -1.74
C GLU A 438 -2.07 4.34 -0.56
N ARG A 439 -0.98 5.11 -0.49
CA ARG A 439 -0.01 5.10 0.63
C ARG A 439 -0.66 5.41 1.97
N ALA A 440 -1.73 6.23 1.97
CA ALA A 440 -2.50 6.51 3.18
C ALA A 440 -3.29 5.29 3.71
N LEU A 441 -3.58 4.29 2.88
CA LEU A 441 -4.48 3.18 3.21
C LEU A 441 -3.76 1.83 3.32
N VAL A 442 -2.68 1.60 2.56
CA VAL A 442 -1.85 0.37 2.67
C VAL A 442 -1.51 -0.01 4.13
N PRO A 443 -1.08 0.92 5.03
CA PRO A 443 -0.71 0.59 6.41
C PRO A 443 -1.85 0.08 7.30
N VAL A 444 -3.12 0.20 6.87
CA VAL A 444 -4.29 -0.28 7.62
C VAL A 444 -5.03 -1.42 6.93
N LEU A 445 -4.54 -1.93 5.80
CA LEU A 445 -5.16 -3.08 5.14
C LEU A 445 -4.98 -4.36 5.96
N PRO A 446 -5.93 -5.30 5.91
CA PRO A 446 -5.74 -6.66 6.40
C PRO A 446 -4.65 -7.38 5.59
N THR A 447 -4.02 -8.40 6.19
CA THR A 447 -3.01 -9.24 5.51
C THR A 447 -3.61 -10.03 4.34
N ARG A 448 -2.75 -10.69 3.54
CA ARG A 448 -3.20 -11.61 2.47
C ARG A 448 -3.91 -12.83 3.07
N GLU A 449 -3.52 -13.21 4.28
CA GLU A 449 -4.01 -14.34 5.05
C GLU A 449 -5.38 -14.05 5.68
N ASP A 450 -5.53 -12.87 6.31
CA ASP A 450 -6.79 -12.41 6.93
C ASP A 450 -7.87 -12.12 5.87
N PHE A 451 -7.46 -11.65 4.69
CA PHE A 451 -8.37 -11.22 3.63
C PHE A 451 -7.80 -11.52 2.22
N PRO A 452 -7.96 -12.76 1.72
CA PRO A 452 -7.31 -13.27 0.51
C PRO A 452 -7.96 -12.76 -0.80
N TYR A 453 -8.00 -11.44 -0.96
CA TYR A 453 -8.55 -10.74 -2.11
C TYR A 453 -7.54 -9.77 -2.72
N ALA A 454 -7.55 -9.69 -4.05
CA ALA A 454 -7.08 -8.51 -4.77
C ALA A 454 -8.14 -7.40 -4.61
N ILE A 455 -7.70 -6.21 -4.20
CA ILE A 455 -8.58 -5.09 -3.85
C ILE A 455 -8.33 -3.95 -4.83
N ARG A 456 -9.31 -3.66 -5.69
CA ARG A 456 -9.27 -2.48 -6.57
C ARG A 456 -10.22 -1.42 -6.01
N GLN A 457 -9.67 -0.26 -5.69
CA GLN A 457 -10.41 0.92 -5.25
C GLN A 457 -10.37 1.98 -6.35
N VAL A 458 -11.52 2.56 -6.68
CA VAL A 458 -11.63 3.69 -7.63
C VAL A 458 -12.18 4.90 -6.89
N SER A 459 -11.52 6.05 -7.05
CA SER A 459 -11.97 7.35 -6.57
C SER A 459 -12.26 8.26 -7.77
N GLU A 460 -13.55 8.45 -8.08
CA GLU A 460 -14.02 9.42 -9.08
C GLU A 460 -14.21 10.78 -8.40
N ALA A 461 -13.42 11.79 -8.81
CA ALA A 461 -13.64 13.16 -8.36
C ALA A 461 -14.82 13.77 -9.12
N LEU A 462 -16.00 13.84 -8.48
CA LEU A 462 -17.22 14.35 -9.09
C LEU A 462 -17.31 15.89 -9.00
N GLY A 463 -16.80 16.47 -7.90
CA GLY A 463 -16.68 17.92 -7.71
C GLY A 463 -15.38 18.27 -7.01
N SER A 464 -14.78 19.42 -7.35
CA SER A 464 -13.46 19.82 -6.85
C SER A 464 -13.36 21.31 -6.51
N ASN A 465 -13.27 21.62 -5.22
CA ASN A 465 -12.77 22.93 -4.76
C ASN A 465 -11.85 22.83 -3.52
N GLY A 466 -11.05 21.78 -3.37
CA GLY A 466 -10.04 21.71 -2.30
C GLY A 466 -9.62 20.29 -1.93
N SER A 467 -8.47 19.86 -2.47
CA SER A 467 -7.81 18.58 -2.17
C SER A 467 -8.70 17.33 -2.26
N THR A 468 -9.18 17.05 -3.46
CA THR A 468 -9.84 15.79 -3.86
C THR A 468 -9.08 14.52 -3.48
N SER A 469 -7.74 14.54 -3.45
CA SER A 469 -6.92 13.38 -3.02
C SER A 469 -7.13 13.01 -1.55
N MET A 470 -7.37 13.99 -0.68
CA MET A 470 -7.69 13.76 0.74
C MET A 470 -9.15 13.35 0.93
N GLY A 471 -10.06 13.85 0.09
CA GLY A 471 -11.42 13.29 -0.02
C GLY A 471 -11.41 11.82 -0.49
N SER A 472 -10.48 11.44 -1.36
CA SER A 472 -10.33 10.08 -1.88
C SER A 472 -9.89 9.09 -0.79
N VAL A 473 -9.08 9.53 0.18
CA VAL A 473 -8.77 8.73 1.38
C VAL A 473 -10.04 8.44 2.18
N CYS A 474 -10.82 9.48 2.50
CA CYS A 474 -12.06 9.33 3.26
C CYS A 474 -13.10 8.46 2.53
N ALA A 475 -13.38 8.73 1.25
CA ALA A 475 -14.29 7.95 0.42
C ALA A 475 -13.84 6.48 0.29
N SER A 476 -12.53 6.23 0.24
CA SER A 476 -12.00 4.88 0.16
C SER A 476 -12.07 4.14 1.50
N THR A 477 -11.84 4.80 2.64
CA THR A 477 -12.11 4.20 3.97
C THR A 477 -13.56 3.74 4.09
N LEU A 478 -14.52 4.61 3.77
CA LEU A 478 -15.95 4.29 3.79
C LEU A 478 -16.29 3.14 2.84
N SER A 479 -15.83 3.23 1.58
CA SER A 479 -16.11 2.25 0.52
C SER A 479 -15.52 0.87 0.82
N LEU A 480 -14.32 0.81 1.42
CA LEU A 480 -13.65 -0.44 1.80
C LEU A 480 -14.36 -1.12 2.98
N LEU A 481 -14.78 -0.36 4.00
CA LEU A 481 -15.59 -0.87 5.10
C LEU A 481 -16.95 -1.40 4.57
N ASN A 482 -17.61 -0.64 3.70
CA ASN A 482 -18.87 -1.07 3.07
C ASN A 482 -18.71 -2.26 2.11
N ALA A 483 -17.50 -2.54 1.64
CA ALA A 483 -17.19 -3.76 0.90
C ALA A 483 -16.89 -4.98 1.78
N GLY A 484 -16.98 -4.84 3.11
CA GLY A 484 -16.59 -5.86 4.07
C GLY A 484 -15.09 -6.12 4.15
N VAL A 485 -14.24 -5.14 3.79
CA VAL A 485 -12.80 -5.24 4.01
C VAL A 485 -12.51 -4.94 5.49
N PRO A 486 -11.91 -5.87 6.25
CA PRO A 486 -11.57 -5.65 7.66
C PRO A 486 -10.34 -4.75 7.79
N LEU A 487 -10.53 -3.44 7.59
CA LEU A 487 -9.50 -2.44 7.86
C LEU A 487 -9.11 -2.44 9.34
N ARG A 488 -7.80 -2.43 9.57
CA ARG A 488 -7.19 -2.43 10.91
C ARG A 488 -7.54 -1.17 11.71
N ALA A 489 -7.71 -0.04 11.02
CA ALA A 489 -8.34 1.18 11.53
C ALA A 489 -8.86 2.05 10.37
N PRO A 490 -9.88 2.90 10.58
CA PRO A 490 -10.29 3.91 9.60
C PRO A 490 -9.23 5.01 9.46
N VAL A 491 -9.08 5.52 8.24
CA VAL A 491 -8.15 6.62 7.90
C VAL A 491 -8.93 7.81 7.33
N ALA A 492 -8.59 9.03 7.77
CA ALA A 492 -9.09 10.26 7.19
C ALA A 492 -7.95 11.13 6.65
N GLY A 493 -8.25 11.95 5.64
CA GLY A 493 -7.31 12.89 5.03
C GLY A 493 -7.77 14.35 5.16
N ILE A 494 -6.86 15.23 5.55
CA ILE A 494 -7.06 16.69 5.59
C ILE A 494 -6.00 17.39 4.72
N ALA A 495 -6.39 18.49 4.07
CA ALA A 495 -5.46 19.38 3.40
C ALA A 495 -5.43 20.73 4.12
N MET A 496 -4.22 21.27 4.22
CA MET A 496 -3.85 22.37 5.06
C MET A 496 -3.03 23.36 4.24
N GLY A 497 -3.12 24.64 4.54
CA GLY A 497 -2.28 25.67 3.94
C GLY A 497 -1.57 26.52 4.98
N LEU A 498 -0.55 27.24 4.53
CA LEU A 498 0.11 28.26 5.32
C LEU A 498 0.25 29.55 4.49
N MET A 499 -0.05 30.68 5.14
CA MET A 499 0.25 32.01 4.64
C MET A 499 1.19 32.72 5.63
N HIS A 500 2.09 33.55 5.11
CA HIS A 500 2.92 34.44 5.91
C HIS A 500 3.01 35.84 5.29
N GLU A 501 3.21 36.87 6.11
CA GLU A 501 3.44 38.23 5.62
C GLU A 501 4.18 39.04 6.69
N VAL A 502 5.10 39.93 6.28
CA VAL A 502 5.75 40.87 7.19
C VAL A 502 4.83 42.08 7.34
N ILE A 503 4.15 42.17 8.49
CA ILE A 503 3.17 43.21 8.80
C ILE A 503 3.67 43.95 10.05
N ASP A 504 3.76 45.27 9.98
CA ASP A 504 4.32 46.15 11.02
C ASP A 504 5.79 45.85 11.41
N GLY A 505 6.50 45.07 10.57
CA GLY A 505 7.88 44.61 10.82
C GLY A 505 7.99 43.21 11.43
N GLU A 506 6.86 42.57 11.77
CA GLU A 506 6.81 41.20 12.30
C GLU A 506 6.27 40.22 11.25
N THR A 507 6.89 39.04 11.11
CA THR A 507 6.37 37.98 10.23
C THR A 507 5.18 37.28 10.89
N LYS A 508 3.97 37.62 10.46
CA LYS A 508 2.73 36.96 10.90
C LYS A 508 2.53 35.68 10.08
N TRP A 509 1.96 34.65 10.71
CA TRP A 509 1.73 33.33 10.12
C TRP A 509 0.28 32.88 10.37
N ALA A 510 -0.36 32.25 9.38
CA ALA A 510 -1.69 31.67 9.51
C ALA A 510 -1.76 30.27 8.89
N THR A 511 -2.04 29.26 9.71
CA THR A 511 -2.34 27.89 9.28
C THR A 511 -3.82 27.75 8.96
N LEU A 512 -4.14 27.30 7.76
CA LEU A 512 -5.51 27.14 7.25
C LEU A 512 -5.92 25.66 7.25
N THR A 513 -7.03 25.33 7.91
CA THR A 513 -7.64 24.00 7.85
C THR A 513 -8.57 23.86 6.65
N ASP A 514 -8.53 22.72 5.95
CA ASP A 514 -9.41 22.39 4.82
C ASP A 514 -9.43 23.50 3.75
N ILE A 515 -8.30 23.66 3.08
CA ILE A 515 -8.09 24.74 2.10
C ILE A 515 -8.91 24.58 0.83
N LEU A 516 -9.37 25.72 0.32
CA LEU A 516 -9.95 25.87 -1.02
C LEU A 516 -8.87 25.78 -2.11
N GLY A 517 -9.28 25.48 -3.34
CA GLY A 517 -8.37 25.50 -4.50
C GLY A 517 -7.77 26.90 -4.81
N SER A 518 -8.46 27.96 -4.37
CA SER A 518 -7.96 29.34 -4.38
C SER A 518 -6.92 29.59 -3.27
N GLU A 519 -7.14 29.04 -2.07
CA GLU A 519 -6.21 29.19 -0.94
C GLU A 519 -4.89 28.44 -1.17
N ASP A 520 -4.91 27.31 -1.89
CA ASP A 520 -3.73 26.62 -2.45
C ASP A 520 -2.89 27.57 -3.35
N ALA A 521 -3.53 28.19 -4.35
CA ALA A 521 -2.87 29.15 -5.25
C ALA A 521 -2.38 30.42 -4.53
N PHE A 522 -3.10 30.88 -3.50
CA PHE A 522 -2.75 32.07 -2.73
C PHE A 522 -1.77 31.81 -1.58
N GLY A 523 -1.63 30.57 -1.12
CA GLY A 523 -0.73 30.15 -0.05
C GLY A 523 0.75 30.05 -0.46
N ASP A 524 1.59 29.90 0.57
CA ASP A 524 3.05 29.75 0.45
C ASP A 524 3.51 28.30 0.67
N MET A 525 2.71 27.53 1.41
CA MET A 525 2.83 26.09 1.57
C MET A 525 1.45 25.45 1.50
N ASP A 526 1.34 24.31 0.83
CA ASP A 526 0.22 23.39 0.97
C ASP A 526 0.73 22.03 1.47
N PHE A 527 0.02 21.44 2.43
CA PHE A 527 0.36 20.13 2.96
C PHE A 527 -0.89 19.30 3.28
N LYS A 528 -0.73 17.98 3.20
CA LYS A 528 -1.82 17.01 3.14
C LYS A 528 -1.47 15.89 4.10
N VAL A 529 -2.28 15.71 5.14
CA VAL A 529 -2.04 14.73 6.21
C VAL A 529 -3.16 13.71 6.21
N ALA A 530 -2.81 12.44 6.10
CA ALA A 530 -3.71 11.32 6.28
C ALA A 530 -3.20 10.38 7.38
N GLY A 531 -4.12 9.73 8.08
CA GLY A 531 -3.78 8.89 9.23
C GLY A 531 -4.98 8.34 9.98
N THR A 532 -4.69 7.51 10.97
CA THR A 532 -5.65 7.00 11.95
C THR A 532 -5.83 8.02 13.09
N ARG A 533 -6.45 7.62 14.21
CA ARG A 533 -6.45 8.41 15.45
C ARG A 533 -5.06 8.46 16.10
N ASP A 534 -4.24 7.45 15.84
CA ASP A 534 -3.03 7.13 16.60
C ASP A 534 -1.75 7.57 15.90
N PHE A 535 -1.69 7.48 14.56
CA PHE A 535 -0.50 7.85 13.78
C PHE A 535 -0.83 8.34 12.36
N ILE A 536 0.16 8.98 11.72
CA ILE A 536 0.11 9.47 10.33
C ILE A 536 0.40 8.30 9.38
N THR A 537 -0.49 8.03 8.43
CA THR A 537 -0.26 7.04 7.36
C THR A 537 0.31 7.66 6.10
N ALA A 538 0.05 8.95 5.81
CA ALA A 538 0.68 9.69 4.71
C ALA A 538 0.82 11.19 5.01
N LEU A 539 1.91 11.79 4.52
CA LEU A 539 2.16 13.23 4.52
C LEU A 539 2.71 13.64 3.15
N GLN A 540 2.09 14.64 2.52
CA GLN A 540 2.64 15.35 1.37
C GLN A 540 2.75 16.84 1.69
N LEU A 541 3.88 17.47 1.39
CA LEU A 541 4.10 18.91 1.59
C LEU A 541 4.77 19.49 0.35
N ASP A 542 4.34 20.67 -0.07
CA ASP A 542 4.96 21.47 -1.11
C ASP A 542 5.01 22.93 -0.64
N THR A 543 6.18 23.58 -0.73
CA THR A 543 6.34 24.97 -0.31
C THR A 543 7.21 25.81 -1.25
N LYS A 544 6.90 27.11 -1.27
CA LYS A 544 7.61 28.16 -2.00
C LYS A 544 8.46 29.04 -1.04
N LEU A 545 8.52 28.67 0.24
CA LEU A 545 9.21 29.43 1.30
C LEU A 545 10.72 29.14 1.33
N ASP A 546 11.51 30.17 1.62
CA ASP A 546 12.94 30.05 1.95
C ASP A 546 13.14 29.67 3.44
N GLY A 547 12.41 28.65 3.89
CA GLY A 547 12.43 28.13 5.26
C GLY A 547 11.12 28.33 6.03
N LEU A 548 10.93 27.49 7.05
CA LEU A 548 9.76 27.46 7.91
C LEU A 548 10.22 27.18 9.34
N PRO A 549 9.87 28.02 10.36
CA PRO A 549 10.24 27.73 11.74
C PRO A 549 9.58 26.43 12.22
N SER A 550 10.35 25.55 12.86
CA SER A 550 9.90 24.22 13.26
C SER A 550 8.70 24.26 14.22
N GLU A 551 8.57 25.31 15.03
CA GLU A 551 7.40 25.57 15.88
C GLU A 551 6.12 25.82 15.07
N VAL A 552 6.20 26.55 13.95
CA VAL A 552 5.06 26.80 13.05
C VAL A 552 4.65 25.51 12.36
N LEU A 553 5.63 24.69 11.93
CA LEU A 553 5.37 23.37 11.34
C LEU A 553 4.71 22.41 12.34
N ALA A 554 5.22 22.33 13.57
CA ALA A 554 4.64 21.50 14.63
C ALA A 554 3.22 21.95 15.00
N GLY A 555 2.97 23.26 15.12
CA GLY A 555 1.64 23.82 15.33
C GLY A 555 0.69 23.52 14.17
N ALA A 556 1.18 23.56 12.94
CA ALA A 556 0.39 23.26 11.74
C ALA A 556 0.03 21.77 11.63
N LEU A 557 0.96 20.86 11.95
CA LEU A 557 0.70 19.41 12.07
C LEU A 557 -0.29 19.10 13.21
N GLY A 558 -0.19 19.79 14.35
CA GLY A 558 -1.17 19.69 15.44
C GLY A 558 -2.58 20.09 15.00
N GLN A 559 -2.73 21.22 14.30
CA GLN A 559 -4.02 21.65 13.74
C GLN A 559 -4.56 20.66 12.69
N ALA A 560 -3.67 20.02 11.90
CA ALA A 560 -4.05 18.96 10.97
C ALA A 560 -4.53 17.68 11.69
N ARG A 561 -3.92 17.33 12.83
CA ARG A 561 -4.35 16.21 13.68
C ARG A 561 -5.77 16.42 14.22
N ASP A 562 -6.05 17.58 14.79
CA ASP A 562 -7.38 17.91 15.32
C ASP A 562 -8.46 17.81 14.22
N ALA A 563 -8.16 18.32 13.02
CA ALA A 563 -9.04 18.25 11.87
C ALA A 563 -9.22 16.81 11.33
N ARG A 564 -8.16 15.99 11.36
CA ARG A 564 -8.21 14.56 11.00
C ARG A 564 -9.11 13.78 11.95
N LEU A 565 -9.00 14.02 13.25
CA LEU A 565 -9.84 13.38 14.27
C LEU A 565 -11.31 13.73 14.10
N PHE A 566 -11.64 15.01 13.89
CA PHE A 566 -13.02 15.44 13.62
C PHE A 566 -13.61 14.78 12.36
N ILE A 567 -12.83 14.62 11.29
CA ILE A 567 -13.30 13.90 10.09
C ILE A 567 -13.52 12.41 10.41
N LEU A 568 -12.62 11.75 11.17
CA LEU A 568 -12.82 10.36 11.61
C LEU A 568 -14.09 10.17 12.44
N ASP A 569 -14.43 11.16 13.29
CA ASP A 569 -15.69 11.16 14.05
C ASP A 569 -16.93 11.26 13.15
N VAL A 570 -16.83 11.89 11.98
CA VAL A 570 -17.91 11.95 10.97
C VAL A 570 -17.96 10.70 10.09
N LEU A 571 -16.81 10.11 9.70
CA LEU A 571 -16.80 8.85 8.97
C LEU A 571 -17.46 7.73 9.79
N ALA A 572 -17.16 7.67 11.09
CA ALA A 572 -17.75 6.71 12.03
C ALA A 572 -19.27 6.90 12.29
N GLN A 573 -19.88 7.98 11.81
CA GLN A 573 -21.34 8.16 11.82
C GLN A 573 -22.03 7.58 10.58
N ALA A 574 -21.28 7.35 9.49
CA ALA A 574 -21.78 6.70 8.28
C ALA A 574 -21.56 5.18 8.30
N ILE A 575 -20.43 4.72 8.85
CA ILE A 575 -20.09 3.30 9.04
C ILE A 575 -19.03 3.16 10.14
N ASP A 576 -19.27 2.31 11.15
CA ASP A 576 -18.41 2.14 12.33
C ASP A 576 -17.58 0.84 12.30
N ALA A 577 -18.08 -0.21 11.65
CA ALA A 577 -17.42 -1.49 11.42
C ALA A 577 -17.56 -1.91 9.94
N PRO A 578 -16.78 -2.89 9.44
CA PRO A 578 -16.98 -3.42 8.09
C PRO A 578 -18.35 -4.11 7.96
N ASP A 579 -19.04 -3.87 6.84
CA ASP A 579 -20.30 -4.56 6.49
C ASP A 579 -20.08 -6.04 6.14
N GLU A 580 -21.16 -6.82 6.02
CA GLU A 580 -21.07 -8.12 5.35
C GLU A 580 -20.71 -7.92 3.87
N MET A 581 -19.62 -8.55 3.40
CA MET A 581 -19.23 -8.53 1.98
C MET A 581 -20.44 -8.78 1.07
N ALA A 582 -20.60 -7.97 0.02
CA ALA A 582 -21.78 -8.00 -0.86
C ALA A 582 -22.06 -9.41 -1.46
N PRO A 583 -23.33 -9.78 -1.71
CA PRO A 583 -23.68 -11.04 -2.39
C PRO A 583 -23.16 -11.15 -3.84
N THR A 584 -22.72 -10.05 -4.44
CA THR A 584 -22.04 -10.00 -5.76
C THR A 584 -20.53 -10.18 -5.68
N ALA A 585 -19.93 -10.07 -4.49
CA ALA A 585 -18.50 -10.29 -4.29
C ALA A 585 -18.19 -11.81 -4.28
N PRO A 586 -17.11 -12.24 -4.96
CA PRO A 586 -16.69 -13.64 -4.92
C PRO A 586 -16.37 -14.05 -3.48
N ARG A 587 -16.54 -15.34 -3.17
CA ARG A 587 -16.17 -15.90 -1.86
C ARG A 587 -14.86 -16.65 -2.00
N VAL A 588 -13.84 -16.19 -1.29
CA VAL A 588 -12.54 -16.88 -1.16
C VAL A 588 -12.46 -17.54 0.20
N LEU A 589 -12.39 -18.86 0.21
CA LEU A 589 -12.15 -19.68 1.39
C LEU A 589 -10.68 -20.12 1.41
N ALA A 590 -9.98 -19.89 2.51
CA ALA A 590 -8.64 -20.43 2.73
C ALA A 590 -8.75 -21.79 3.47
N VAL A 591 -8.11 -22.82 2.93
CA VAL A 591 -8.02 -24.16 3.55
C VAL A 591 -6.56 -24.51 3.70
N ARG A 592 -6.12 -24.85 4.91
CA ARG A 592 -4.76 -25.36 5.11
C ARG A 592 -4.74 -26.88 5.04
N ILE A 593 -3.94 -27.41 4.12
CA ILE A 593 -3.73 -28.85 3.89
C ILE A 593 -2.30 -29.25 4.33
N PRO A 594 -2.07 -30.54 4.65
CA PRO A 594 -0.71 -31.03 4.86
C PRO A 594 0.16 -30.85 3.60
N VAL A 595 1.43 -30.45 3.77
CA VAL A 595 2.33 -30.15 2.64
C VAL A 595 2.59 -31.39 1.77
N ASP A 596 2.61 -32.58 2.36
CA ASP A 596 2.68 -33.87 1.64
C ASP A 596 1.45 -34.15 0.76
N LYS A 597 0.31 -33.49 1.03
CA LYS A 597 -0.95 -33.66 0.29
C LYS A 597 -1.15 -32.67 -0.86
N ILE A 598 -0.30 -31.65 -1.00
CA ILE A 598 -0.30 -30.74 -2.15
C ILE A 598 -0.29 -31.52 -3.48
N GLY A 599 0.57 -32.53 -3.59
CA GLY A 599 0.68 -33.37 -4.79
C GLY A 599 -0.55 -34.23 -5.09
N GLU A 600 -1.34 -34.60 -4.09
CA GLU A 600 -2.60 -35.36 -4.25
C GLU A 600 -3.75 -34.45 -4.67
N VAL A 601 -3.85 -33.23 -4.10
CA VAL A 601 -4.87 -32.22 -4.45
C VAL A 601 -4.65 -31.65 -5.86
N ILE A 602 -3.40 -31.37 -6.25
CA ILE A 602 -3.08 -30.93 -7.62
C ILE A 602 -3.24 -32.11 -8.60
N GLY A 603 -2.73 -33.28 -8.23
CA GLY A 603 -2.73 -34.48 -9.07
C GLY A 603 -1.81 -34.40 -10.30
N PRO A 604 -1.68 -35.49 -11.07
CA PRO A 604 -0.76 -35.57 -12.19
C PRO A 604 -1.10 -34.52 -13.26
N LYS A 605 -0.16 -33.61 -13.54
CA LYS A 605 -0.30 -32.46 -14.45
C LYS A 605 -1.48 -31.52 -14.11
N GLY A 606 -1.83 -31.39 -12.83
CA GLY A 606 -2.96 -30.54 -12.42
C GLY A 606 -4.33 -31.14 -12.71
N LYS A 607 -4.43 -32.43 -13.08
CA LYS A 607 -5.73 -33.03 -13.45
C LYS A 607 -6.76 -32.94 -12.33
N MET A 608 -6.36 -33.14 -11.07
CA MET A 608 -7.31 -33.21 -9.96
C MET A 608 -7.84 -31.81 -9.62
N ILE A 609 -6.96 -30.82 -9.45
CA ILE A 609 -7.35 -29.43 -9.24
C ILE A 609 -8.17 -28.86 -10.40
N ASN A 610 -7.87 -29.23 -11.66
CA ASN A 610 -8.69 -28.84 -12.80
C ASN A 610 -10.07 -29.49 -12.78
N GLN A 611 -10.19 -30.77 -12.39
CA GLN A 611 -11.49 -31.44 -12.26
C GLN A 611 -12.35 -30.79 -11.17
N ILE A 612 -11.77 -30.43 -10.02
CA ILE A 612 -12.50 -29.73 -8.94
C ILE A 612 -13.02 -28.39 -9.44
N GLN A 613 -12.22 -27.63 -10.18
CA GLN A 613 -12.63 -26.35 -10.78
C GLN A 613 -13.74 -26.53 -11.84
N GLU A 614 -13.64 -27.54 -12.71
CA GLU A 614 -14.68 -27.87 -13.71
C GLU A 614 -16.00 -28.34 -13.06
N ASP A 615 -15.94 -29.16 -12.01
CA ASP A 615 -17.10 -29.75 -11.34
C ASP A 615 -17.86 -28.75 -10.45
N THR A 616 -17.17 -27.74 -9.90
CA THR A 616 -17.73 -26.79 -8.91
C THR A 616 -17.92 -25.37 -9.44
N GLY A 617 -17.23 -25.01 -10.54
CA GLY A 617 -17.14 -23.62 -11.02
C GLY A 617 -16.23 -22.72 -10.19
N ALA A 618 -15.54 -23.26 -9.18
CA ALA A 618 -14.56 -22.54 -8.39
C ALA A 618 -13.20 -22.39 -9.12
N ASP A 619 -12.37 -21.50 -8.61
CA ASP A 619 -11.00 -21.17 -9.04
C ASP A 619 -10.08 -21.51 -7.87
N LEU A 620 -9.12 -22.42 -8.08
CA LEU A 620 -8.30 -22.99 -6.99
C LEU A 620 -6.81 -22.66 -7.19
N THR A 621 -6.24 -21.97 -6.22
CA THR A 621 -4.80 -21.69 -6.12
C THR A 621 -4.24 -22.46 -4.91
N VAL A 622 -3.11 -23.16 -5.10
CA VAL A 622 -2.40 -23.88 -4.04
C VAL A 622 -1.02 -23.27 -3.88
N GLU A 623 -0.71 -22.77 -2.70
CA GLU A 623 0.61 -22.24 -2.31
C GLU A 623 1.51 -23.38 -1.77
N ASP A 624 2.83 -23.27 -1.92
CA ASP A 624 3.81 -24.29 -1.52
C ASP A 624 3.83 -24.58 0.00
N ASP A 625 3.24 -23.71 0.84
CA ASP A 625 3.17 -23.85 2.29
C ASP A 625 2.00 -24.74 2.78
N GLY A 626 1.16 -25.20 1.85
CA GLY A 626 -0.06 -25.97 2.13
C GLY A 626 -1.34 -25.12 2.23
N THR A 627 -1.31 -23.83 1.90
CA THR A 627 -2.53 -23.01 1.83
C THR A 627 -3.21 -23.16 0.47
N VAL A 628 -4.50 -23.49 0.48
CA VAL A 628 -5.37 -23.54 -0.72
C VAL A 628 -6.37 -22.40 -0.64
N TYR A 629 -6.31 -21.49 -1.61
CA TYR A 629 -7.32 -20.45 -1.80
C TYR A 629 -8.36 -20.94 -2.80
N ILE A 630 -9.62 -20.99 -2.35
CA ILE A 630 -10.76 -21.53 -3.10
C ILE A 630 -11.74 -20.39 -3.34
N GLY A 631 -11.75 -19.87 -4.57
CA GLY A 631 -12.62 -18.77 -4.97
C GLY A 631 -13.83 -19.23 -5.76
N ALA A 632 -15.01 -18.69 -5.51
CA ALA A 632 -16.14 -18.85 -6.42
C ALA A 632 -17.00 -17.58 -6.54
N SER A 633 -17.88 -17.56 -7.54
CA SER A 633 -18.89 -16.52 -7.76
C SER A 633 -19.90 -16.37 -6.61
N ASP A 634 -20.01 -17.40 -5.77
CA ASP A 634 -21.04 -17.57 -4.76
C ASP A 634 -20.57 -18.55 -3.68
N GLY A 635 -21.19 -18.47 -2.49
CA GLY A 635 -20.85 -19.33 -1.36
C GLY A 635 -20.99 -20.84 -1.61
N PRO A 636 -22.12 -21.34 -2.17
CA PRO A 636 -22.31 -22.76 -2.42
C PRO A 636 -21.22 -23.42 -3.28
N SER A 637 -20.78 -22.75 -4.36
CA SER A 637 -19.68 -23.25 -5.19
C SER A 637 -18.33 -23.28 -4.45
N ALA A 638 -18.04 -22.29 -3.61
CA ALA A 638 -16.81 -22.29 -2.79
C ALA A 638 -16.83 -23.39 -1.72
N GLU A 639 -17.97 -23.60 -1.04
CA GLU A 639 -18.15 -24.68 -0.05
C GLU A 639 -17.99 -26.07 -0.69
N ALA A 640 -18.59 -26.29 -1.87
CA ALA A 640 -18.46 -27.56 -2.59
C ALA A 640 -17.00 -27.87 -2.98
N ALA A 641 -16.24 -26.87 -3.41
CA ALA A 641 -14.82 -27.01 -3.70
C ALA A 641 -13.98 -27.22 -2.42
N ARG A 642 -14.31 -26.53 -1.33
CA ARG A 642 -13.69 -26.74 0.00
C ARG A 642 -13.83 -28.18 0.46
N ASP A 643 -15.01 -28.76 0.29
CA ASP A 643 -15.28 -30.12 0.76
C ASP A 643 -14.62 -31.17 -0.17
N ALA A 644 -14.52 -30.89 -1.47
CA ALA A 644 -13.73 -31.71 -2.41
C ALA A 644 -12.23 -31.70 -2.08
N VAL A 645 -11.65 -30.53 -1.76
CA VAL A 645 -10.24 -30.41 -1.33
C VAL A 645 -10.02 -31.14 -0.01
N ASN A 646 -10.90 -30.93 0.99
CA ASN A 646 -10.79 -31.63 2.27
C ASN A 646 -10.95 -33.14 2.15
N ALA A 647 -11.79 -33.65 1.25
CA ALA A 647 -11.93 -35.08 1.01
C ALA A 647 -10.64 -35.75 0.48
N ILE A 648 -9.74 -34.98 -0.16
CA ILE A 648 -8.45 -35.46 -0.66
C ILE A 648 -7.32 -35.23 0.36
N ALA A 649 -7.25 -34.02 0.94
CA ALA A 649 -6.19 -33.63 1.86
C ALA A 649 -6.36 -34.16 3.28
N ASN A 650 -7.59 -34.13 3.79
CA ASN A 650 -7.98 -34.55 5.13
C ASN A 650 -9.02 -35.69 5.06
N PRO A 651 -8.74 -36.80 4.33
CA PRO A 651 -9.70 -37.87 4.13
C PRO A 651 -10.01 -38.52 5.47
N GLN A 652 -11.17 -38.23 6.05
CA GLN A 652 -11.48 -38.56 7.45
C GLN A 652 -11.04 -39.98 7.82
N MET A 653 -10.25 -40.07 8.89
CA MET A 653 -9.93 -41.34 9.52
C MET A 653 -11.19 -41.80 10.25
N PRO A 654 -11.83 -42.89 9.81
CA PRO A 654 -13.02 -43.39 10.50
C PRO A 654 -12.66 -43.67 11.97
N GLU A 655 -13.51 -43.28 12.90
CA GLU A 655 -13.20 -43.42 14.33
C GLU A 655 -13.42 -44.86 14.80
N ILE A 656 -12.66 -45.28 15.81
CA ILE A 656 -12.81 -46.62 16.40
C ILE A 656 -14.16 -46.67 17.15
N GLY A 657 -15.06 -47.54 16.68
CA GLY A 657 -16.47 -47.62 17.08
C GLY A 657 -17.45 -47.08 16.03
N GLU A 658 -16.99 -46.44 14.95
CA GLU A 658 -17.85 -45.91 13.90
C GLU A 658 -18.41 -47.02 12.97
N ARG A 659 -19.66 -46.86 12.51
CA ARG A 659 -20.42 -47.89 11.77
C ARG A 659 -20.67 -47.51 10.32
N PHE A 660 -20.29 -48.40 9.41
CA PHE A 660 -20.39 -48.23 7.97
C PHE A 660 -21.27 -49.31 7.32
N VAL A 661 -21.99 -48.93 6.26
CA VAL A 661 -22.61 -49.87 5.31
C VAL A 661 -21.63 -50.07 4.15
N GLY A 662 -20.56 -50.82 4.43
CA GLY A 662 -19.50 -51.04 3.46
C GLY A 662 -19.86 -52.08 2.39
N THR A 663 -19.15 -52.07 1.27
CA THR A 663 -19.35 -53.03 0.17
C THR A 663 -18.16 -53.98 0.04
N VAL A 664 -18.39 -55.29 -0.06
CA VAL A 664 -17.33 -56.30 -0.20
C VAL A 664 -16.63 -56.15 -1.55
N VAL A 665 -15.36 -55.76 -1.54
CA VAL A 665 -14.52 -55.60 -2.74
C VAL A 665 -13.82 -56.91 -3.10
N LYS A 666 -13.40 -57.70 -2.11
CA LYS A 666 -12.60 -58.90 -2.33
C LYS A 666 -12.71 -59.92 -1.19
N THR A 667 -13.01 -61.16 -1.52
CA THR A 667 -12.95 -62.32 -0.61
C THR A 667 -11.53 -62.88 -0.52
N THR A 668 -11.18 -63.47 0.64
CA THR A 668 -9.95 -64.24 0.87
C THR A 668 -10.20 -65.37 1.87
N THR A 669 -9.26 -66.32 1.99
CA THR A 669 -9.36 -67.46 2.92
C THR A 669 -9.38 -67.09 4.40
N PHE A 670 -9.02 -65.86 4.77
CA PHE A 670 -8.98 -65.38 6.17
C PHE A 670 -9.96 -64.23 6.47
N GLY A 671 -10.69 -63.73 5.48
CA GLY A 671 -11.64 -62.63 5.66
C GLY A 671 -12.09 -61.99 4.35
N ALA A 672 -12.94 -60.97 4.45
CA ALA A 672 -13.39 -60.15 3.34
C ALA A 672 -12.86 -58.72 3.47
N PHE A 673 -12.37 -58.14 2.37
CA PHE A 673 -12.09 -56.71 2.28
C PHE A 673 -13.36 -55.96 1.90
N VAL A 674 -13.68 -54.95 2.70
CA VAL A 674 -14.90 -54.15 2.61
C VAL A 674 -14.50 -52.69 2.45
N SER A 675 -14.90 -52.06 1.34
CA SER A 675 -14.70 -50.63 1.13
C SER A 675 -15.63 -49.85 2.06
N LEU A 676 -15.05 -48.93 2.82
CA LEU A 676 -15.76 -48.03 3.74
C LEU A 676 -16.01 -46.68 3.06
N THR A 677 -14.95 -46.15 2.43
CA THR A 677 -14.93 -44.92 1.64
C THR A 677 -14.00 -45.10 0.42
N PRO A 678 -14.09 -44.25 -0.63
CA PRO A 678 -13.26 -44.38 -1.81
C PRO A 678 -11.76 -44.43 -1.48
N GLY A 679 -11.10 -45.53 -1.84
CA GLY A 679 -9.67 -45.75 -1.57
C GLY A 679 -9.32 -46.30 -0.17
N LYS A 680 -10.30 -46.51 0.73
CA LYS A 680 -10.08 -47.13 2.06
C LYS A 680 -10.88 -48.44 2.23
N ASP A 681 -10.16 -49.55 2.21
CA ASP A 681 -10.68 -50.90 2.50
C ASP A 681 -10.33 -51.34 3.92
N GLY A 682 -11.31 -51.90 4.65
CA GLY A 682 -11.10 -52.59 5.92
C GLY A 682 -11.23 -54.10 5.82
N LEU A 683 -10.56 -54.85 6.71
CA LEU A 683 -10.59 -56.31 6.74
C LEU A 683 -11.60 -56.82 7.77
N LEU A 684 -12.66 -57.45 7.30
CA LEU A 684 -13.59 -58.23 8.12
C LEU A 684 -13.06 -59.66 8.25
N HIS A 685 -12.39 -59.96 9.36
CA HIS A 685 -11.75 -61.27 9.59
C HIS A 685 -12.79 -62.41 9.71
N ILE A 686 -12.41 -63.63 9.32
CA ILE A 686 -13.30 -64.81 9.30
C ILE A 686 -13.94 -65.14 10.66
N SER A 687 -13.33 -64.72 11.78
CA SER A 687 -13.94 -64.84 13.11
C SER A 687 -15.18 -63.96 13.29
N GLN A 688 -15.23 -62.78 12.68
CA GLN A 688 -16.39 -61.88 12.72
C GLN A 688 -17.44 -62.29 11.68
N ILE A 689 -17.02 -62.78 10.51
CA ILE A 689 -17.93 -63.38 9.51
C ILE A 689 -18.70 -64.57 10.13
N ARG A 690 -18.05 -65.39 10.96
CA ARG A 690 -18.72 -66.47 11.72
C ARG A 690 -19.79 -65.99 12.70
N ARG A 691 -19.75 -64.73 13.16
CA ARG A 691 -20.79 -64.16 14.04
C ARG A 691 -22.04 -63.77 13.26
N LEU A 692 -21.90 -63.23 12.04
CA LEU A 692 -23.02 -62.98 11.12
C LEU A 692 -23.86 -64.25 10.84
N VAL A 693 -23.23 -65.43 10.84
CA VAL A 693 -23.90 -66.72 10.61
C VAL A 693 -24.23 -67.48 11.92
N GLY A 694 -24.34 -66.76 13.05
CA GLY A 694 -24.76 -67.33 14.33
C GLY A 694 -23.80 -68.39 14.90
N GLY A 695 -22.49 -68.19 14.74
CA GLY A 695 -21.45 -69.08 15.27
C GLY A 695 -21.22 -70.37 14.47
N LYS A 696 -21.91 -70.57 13.35
CA LYS A 696 -21.72 -71.75 12.48
C LYS A 696 -20.30 -71.78 11.89
N ARG A 697 -19.78 -73.00 11.67
CA ARG A 697 -18.44 -73.21 11.09
C ARG A 697 -18.44 -72.86 9.59
N VAL A 698 -18.09 -71.61 9.30
CA VAL A 698 -17.73 -71.16 7.94
C VAL A 698 -16.44 -71.85 7.50
N GLU A 699 -16.46 -72.54 6.35
CA GLU A 699 -15.29 -73.22 5.78
C GLU A 699 -14.61 -72.33 4.70
N ASN A 700 -15.37 -71.76 3.77
CA ASN A 700 -14.91 -70.70 2.86
C ASN A 700 -15.67 -69.40 3.12
N VAL A 701 -15.02 -68.25 2.94
CA VAL A 701 -15.67 -66.93 3.09
C VAL A 701 -16.73 -66.68 2.01
N GLU A 702 -16.51 -67.24 0.81
CA GLU A 702 -17.39 -67.15 -0.36
C GLU A 702 -18.72 -67.90 -0.17
N ASP A 703 -18.80 -68.80 0.82
CA ASP A 703 -20.06 -69.46 1.23
C ASP A 703 -21.02 -68.50 1.99
N VAL A 704 -20.57 -67.28 2.29
CA VAL A 704 -21.27 -66.33 3.20
C VAL A 704 -21.32 -64.89 2.66
N LEU A 705 -20.26 -64.42 1.99
CA LEU A 705 -20.17 -63.05 1.46
C LEU A 705 -19.59 -63.10 0.03
N ASN A 706 -20.30 -62.49 -0.91
CA ASN A 706 -19.91 -62.32 -2.30
C ASN A 706 -19.29 -60.94 -2.53
N VAL A 707 -18.49 -60.80 -3.58
CA VAL A 707 -18.03 -59.49 -4.06
C VAL A 707 -19.23 -58.69 -4.58
N GLY A 708 -19.43 -57.49 -4.03
CA GLY A 708 -20.60 -56.64 -4.27
C GLY A 708 -21.65 -56.64 -3.14
N ASP A 709 -21.58 -57.56 -2.17
CA ASP A 709 -22.52 -57.58 -1.04
C ASP A 709 -22.29 -56.38 -0.10
N LYS A 710 -23.39 -55.83 0.45
CA LYS A 710 -23.37 -54.73 1.44
C LYS A 710 -23.48 -55.28 2.85
N VAL A 711 -22.57 -54.88 3.74
CA VAL A 711 -22.45 -55.40 5.11
C VAL A 711 -22.35 -54.25 6.10
N GLN A 712 -23.08 -54.33 7.22
CA GLN A 712 -22.88 -53.41 8.35
C GLN A 712 -21.65 -53.83 9.17
N VAL A 713 -20.67 -52.94 9.22
CA VAL A 713 -19.38 -53.16 9.87
C VAL A 713 -19.04 -52.00 10.79
N GLU A 714 -18.39 -52.31 11.91
CA GLU A 714 -17.92 -51.35 12.91
C GLU A 714 -16.39 -51.36 12.91
N LEU A 715 -15.74 -50.19 12.89
CA LEU A 715 -14.28 -50.13 12.93
C LEU A 715 -13.78 -50.49 14.34
N ALA A 716 -13.01 -51.56 14.46
CA ALA A 716 -12.60 -52.10 15.74
C ALA A 716 -11.18 -51.70 16.17
N GLU A 717 -10.25 -51.60 15.23
CA GLU A 717 -8.84 -51.28 15.51
C GLU A 717 -8.15 -50.74 14.25
N ILE A 718 -7.17 -49.85 14.43
CA ILE A 718 -6.27 -49.36 13.38
C ILE A 718 -4.85 -49.82 13.73
N ASP A 719 -4.29 -50.74 12.94
CA ASP A 719 -2.92 -51.23 13.09
C ASP A 719 -1.90 -50.09 12.86
N GLN A 720 -0.71 -50.20 13.47
CA GLN A 720 0.43 -49.26 13.31
C GLN A 720 0.89 -49.11 11.84
N ARG A 721 0.41 -49.95 10.94
CA ARG A 721 0.64 -49.91 9.48
C ARG A 721 -0.56 -49.35 8.69
N GLY A 722 -1.49 -48.65 9.35
CA GLY A 722 -2.67 -48.04 8.74
C GLY A 722 -3.75 -49.02 8.28
N LYS A 723 -3.75 -50.26 8.78
CA LYS A 723 -4.75 -51.27 8.39
C LYS A 723 -5.98 -51.19 9.28
N LEU A 724 -7.15 -51.08 8.65
CA LEU A 724 -8.44 -51.00 9.31
C LEU A 724 -8.99 -52.41 9.58
N SER A 725 -9.20 -52.76 10.85
CA SER A 725 -9.79 -54.03 11.27
C SER A 725 -11.27 -53.86 11.58
N LEU A 726 -12.12 -54.70 11.00
CA LEU A 726 -13.58 -54.57 11.08
C LEU A 726 -14.23 -55.64 11.96
N HIS A 727 -15.22 -55.22 12.74
CA HIS A 727 -16.18 -56.07 13.42
C HIS A 727 -17.51 -56.11 12.66
N ALA A 728 -18.23 -57.22 12.77
CA ALA A 728 -19.57 -57.35 12.23
C ALA A 728 -20.60 -56.76 13.21
N VAL A 729 -21.48 -55.88 12.73
CA VAL A 729 -22.66 -55.46 13.50
C VAL A 729 -23.71 -56.56 13.39
N LEU A 730 -24.24 -57.01 14.53
CA LEU A 730 -25.23 -58.08 14.61
C LEU A 730 -26.63 -57.51 14.83
N THR A 731 -27.65 -58.15 14.25
CA THR A 731 -29.06 -57.90 14.58
C THR A 731 -29.44 -58.54 15.91
N ASP A 732 -30.56 -58.10 16.51
CA ASP A 732 -31.05 -58.65 17.79
C ASP A 732 -31.31 -60.17 17.72
N GLU A 733 -31.75 -60.67 16.56
CA GLU A 733 -31.92 -62.12 16.30
C GLU A 733 -30.58 -62.88 16.32
N GLN A 734 -29.50 -62.28 15.81
CA GLN A 734 -28.16 -62.86 15.81
C GLN A 734 -27.52 -62.81 17.22
N LEU A 735 -27.80 -61.76 17.99
CA LEU A 735 -27.35 -61.62 19.39
C LEU A 735 -27.98 -62.70 20.29
N ALA A 736 -29.26 -63.05 20.07
CA ALA A 736 -29.92 -64.14 20.77
C ALA A 736 -29.22 -65.49 20.53
N ALA A 737 -28.83 -65.79 19.29
CA ALA A 737 -28.15 -67.04 18.93
C ALA A 737 -26.74 -67.16 19.56
N GLU A 738 -25.99 -66.07 19.72
CA GLU A 738 -24.68 -66.11 20.39
C GLU A 738 -24.79 -66.38 21.90
N ALA A 739 -25.93 -66.05 22.52
CA ALA A 739 -26.21 -66.35 23.92
C ALA A 739 -26.45 -67.85 24.17
N GLU A 740 -27.29 -68.50 23.36
CA GLU A 740 -27.56 -69.95 23.46
C GLU A 740 -26.28 -70.78 23.24
N GLY A 741 -25.40 -70.32 22.33
CA GLY A 741 -24.13 -70.97 22.04
C GLY A 741 -23.15 -71.07 23.23
N LYS A 742 -23.27 -70.19 24.24
CA LYS A 742 -22.40 -70.22 25.44
C LYS A 742 -22.93 -71.16 26.53
N ALA A 743 -24.25 -71.29 26.70
CA ALA A 743 -24.85 -72.12 27.74
C ALA A 743 -24.60 -73.63 27.56
N SER A 744 -24.27 -74.08 26.36
CA SER A 744 -24.15 -75.50 25.99
C SER A 744 -22.79 -76.16 26.34
N ARG A 745 -21.82 -75.45 26.94
CA ARG A 745 -20.45 -75.94 27.13
C ARG A 745 -20.05 -76.36 28.55
N GLU A 746 -20.86 -76.13 29.59
CA GLU A 746 -20.51 -76.42 30.99
C GLU A 746 -21.21 -77.67 31.57
N GLY A 747 -21.44 -78.71 30.75
CA GLY A 747 -22.14 -79.94 31.15
C GLY A 747 -21.28 -81.21 31.09
N GLY A 748 -20.54 -81.52 32.15
CA GLY A 748 -19.75 -82.77 32.29
C GLY A 748 -19.79 -83.34 33.72
N PRO A 749 -20.04 -84.66 33.93
CA PRO A 749 -20.43 -85.19 35.24
C PRO A 749 -19.27 -85.52 36.20
N ARG A 750 -19.56 -85.41 37.51
CA ARG A 750 -18.69 -85.80 38.63
C ARG A 750 -18.40 -87.31 38.67
N ARG A 751 -17.27 -87.66 39.31
CA ARG A 751 -17.11 -88.90 40.09
C ARG A 751 -16.65 -88.56 41.51
N GLU A 752 -17.10 -89.34 42.48
CA GLU A 752 -16.82 -89.16 43.90
C GLU A 752 -15.68 -90.09 44.38
N ALA A 753 -14.97 -89.67 45.42
CA ALA A 753 -14.17 -90.52 46.30
C ALA A 753 -14.24 -89.96 47.73
N LYS A 754 -14.05 -90.81 48.75
CA LYS A 754 -14.38 -90.52 50.15
C LYS A 754 -13.18 -90.13 51.02
N ASN A 755 -13.49 -89.25 51.99
CA ASN A 755 -13.12 -89.23 53.41
C ASN A 755 -11.65 -89.24 53.92
N GLU A 756 -11.55 -88.51 55.06
CA GLU A 756 -10.79 -88.79 56.30
C GLU A 756 -9.33 -88.31 56.47
N ASP A 757 -9.21 -87.47 57.51
CA ASP A 757 -8.12 -87.25 58.48
C ASP A 757 -6.70 -86.79 58.05
N GLY A 758 -6.08 -85.94 58.90
CA GLY A 758 -4.69 -85.49 58.74
C GLY A 758 -4.37 -84.12 59.33
N GLU A 759 -3.95 -84.11 60.60
CA GLU A 759 -3.55 -82.96 61.44
C GLU A 759 -2.71 -81.82 60.78
N GLN A 760 -3.02 -80.56 61.14
CA GLN A 760 -1.99 -79.51 61.22
C GLN A 760 -1.07 -79.77 62.43
N PRO A 761 0.25 -79.45 62.38
CA PRO A 761 0.64 -78.15 62.95
C PRO A 761 1.94 -77.47 62.45
N ARG A 762 1.84 -76.13 62.27
CA ARG A 762 2.74 -75.08 62.81
C ARG A 762 4.19 -74.85 62.28
N ARG A 763 4.54 -73.54 62.27
CA ARG A 763 5.85 -72.90 62.60
C ARG A 763 6.99 -72.91 61.54
N GLU A 764 7.88 -71.89 61.44
CA GLU A 764 7.88 -70.48 61.92
C GLU A 764 9.00 -69.64 61.20
N ARG A 765 8.86 -68.29 61.18
CA ARG A 765 9.92 -67.21 61.03
C ARG A 765 10.81 -67.19 59.76
N ARG A 766 10.93 -66.09 58.98
CA ARG A 766 11.48 -64.70 59.24
C ARG A 766 13.01 -64.66 59.58
N PRO A 767 13.75 -63.57 59.27
CA PRO A 767 13.73 -62.66 58.08
C PRO A 767 15.11 -62.02 57.69
N ARG A 768 15.15 -61.10 56.69
CA ARG A 768 16.14 -59.98 56.50
C ARG A 768 17.59 -60.40 56.11
N ARG A 769 18.52 -59.55 55.58
CA ARG A 769 18.71 -58.08 55.28
C ARG A 769 19.63 -58.01 54.00
N ARG A 770 19.53 -57.10 53.01
CA ARG A 770 19.63 -55.61 52.90
C ARG A 770 21.07 -55.01 52.84
N ARG A 771 21.49 -54.54 51.65
CA ARG A 771 22.22 -53.28 51.28
C ARG A 771 22.40 -53.29 49.72
N MET A 772 22.15 -52.21 48.94
CA MET A 772 22.85 -50.91 48.80
C MET A 772 24.32 -51.06 48.35
N ARG A 773 24.86 -50.33 47.37
CA ARG A 773 24.54 -49.01 46.71
C ARG A 773 24.45 -49.17 45.17
N SER A 774 23.92 -48.29 44.29
CA SER A 774 23.93 -46.81 44.10
C SER A 774 25.29 -46.19 43.67
N ALA A 775 25.33 -45.20 42.77
CA ALA A 775 24.51 -45.05 41.55
C ALA A 775 25.49 -44.91 40.35
N GLU A 776 25.52 -43.94 39.43
CA GLU A 776 24.71 -42.76 39.01
C GLU A 776 24.12 -43.10 37.59
N SER A 777 23.51 -42.32 36.66
CA SER A 777 23.34 -40.90 36.27
C SER A 777 24.59 -40.19 35.66
N SER A 778 24.51 -39.34 34.62
CA SER A 778 23.40 -38.73 33.85
C SER A 778 23.75 -38.54 32.32
N GLU A 779 22.80 -38.29 31.39
CA GLU A 779 22.45 -37.00 30.71
C GLU A 779 23.60 -36.36 29.87
N GLU A 780 23.40 -35.68 28.72
CA GLU A 780 22.20 -35.21 27.99
C GLU A 780 22.51 -35.02 26.47
N GLU A 781 21.50 -34.55 25.70
CA GLU A 781 21.52 -34.13 24.26
C GLU A 781 21.99 -35.14 23.18
#